data_AF-Q8I8V6-F1
#
_entry.id   AF-Q8I8V6-F1
#
_cell.length_a   1.000
_cell.length_b   1.000
_cell.length_c   1.000
_cell.angle_alpha   90.00
_cell.angle_beta   90.00
_cell.angle_gamma   90.00
#
_symmetry.space_group_name_H-M   'P 1'
#
loop_
_entity.id
_entity.type
_entity.pdbx_description
1 polymer ?
#
loop_
_entity_poly.entity_id
_entity_poly.type
_entity_poly.pdbx_seq_one_letter_code
_entity_poly.pdbx_strand_id
1 'polypeptide(L)'
;MLLGLLLFCTVARANCKAGNTPSANGQTCVPNADQCEDPLTTAGCATCTGTGSAQTCLTCSSSKKVRPDKKGCIASCPPSVTTENSGVCECTPGNKPSSDGTTCVPNADQCEDPLTTAGCATCTGTGSAQTCLTCSSSKKVRPDKKGCIASCPPSVTTENSGVCECTPGNKPSSDGTTCVPNADQCEDPLTTAGCATCTGTGSAQTCLTCSSSKKVRPDKKGCIASCPPSVTTENSGVCECTPGNKPSSDGTTCVPNADQCEDPLTTAGCATCTGTGSAQTCLTCSSSKKVRPDKKGCIASCPPSVTTENSGVCECTPGNKPSSDGTTCVPNADQCEDPLTTAGCATCTGTGSAQTCLTCSSSKKVRPDKKGCIASCPPSVTTENSGVCECTPGNKPSSDGTTCVSETACNTPNCKTCDNPKTDNEICTECNDGDYLTPTKQCTQSCGAIGSYYDGDKACEPCDPSCAGCTTKGPAKCTLCPPGKRLQYTNDDPNQGGSCVDECKAEVDGCAECGAVIGGTKYCSKCKEDKWAPQNGVCANSVTRNSFCTNAAGGVCTQCAADHFLQDGGCYKLGRQPGIQICTLADSNGGCQTCANSLQPNDGACPSCHSTCKTCSTADSSDKCTSCAAGYYMVGSGPNTCISCDSNSGSVKGVAGCMSCAPPPNNQGSVVCYLINDSGSTNKSSGLSTGAIAGISVAVVVVVGGLVGFLCWWFLCRGKA
;
A
#
# COMPACT_ATOMS: atom_id res chain seq x y z
N MET A 1 -36.57 -72.78 9.48
CA MET A 1 -37.85 -72.05 9.46
C MET A 1 -37.68 -70.89 8.51
N LEU A 2 -38.41 -70.65 7.43
CA LEU A 2 -39.52 -71.27 6.69
C LEU A 2 -39.35 -70.65 5.26
N LEU A 3 -39.27 -71.42 4.17
CA LEU A 3 -40.36 -71.64 3.19
C LEU A 3 -41.16 -70.37 2.80
N GLY A 4 -41.39 -70.00 1.54
CA GLY A 4 -41.27 -70.72 0.26
C GLY A 4 -41.35 -69.75 -0.95
N LEU A 5 -40.82 -70.15 -2.11
CA LEU A 5 -41.56 -70.56 -3.33
C LEU A 5 -42.36 -69.42 -4.00
N LEU A 6 -42.39 -69.18 -5.31
CA LEU A 6 -41.74 -69.67 -6.54
C LEU A 6 -42.37 -68.79 -7.66
N LEU A 7 -41.62 -68.20 -8.59
CA LEU A 7 -41.96 -68.16 -10.03
C LEU A 7 -40.85 -67.47 -10.84
N PHE A 8 -40.52 -68.09 -11.97
CA PHE A 8 -39.50 -67.70 -12.93
C PHE A 8 -39.82 -66.39 -13.65
N CYS A 9 -38.78 -65.58 -13.92
CA CYS A 9 -38.74 -64.80 -15.15
C CYS A 9 -37.28 -64.77 -15.65
N THR A 10 -37.02 -65.53 -16.70
CA THR A 10 -35.82 -65.41 -17.53
C THR A 10 -35.77 -64.00 -18.13
N VAL A 11 -34.86 -63.15 -17.66
CA VAL A 11 -34.50 -61.92 -18.37
C VAL A 11 -33.30 -62.22 -19.25
N ALA A 12 -33.53 -62.09 -20.55
CA ALA A 12 -32.59 -62.32 -21.63
C ALA A 12 -31.29 -61.52 -21.45
N ARG A 13 -30.15 -62.18 -21.60
CA ARG A 13 -28.88 -61.48 -21.88
C ARG A 13 -29.00 -60.85 -23.27
N ALA A 14 -28.74 -59.55 -23.38
CA ALA A 14 -28.67 -58.89 -24.66
C ALA A 14 -27.54 -59.52 -25.51
N ASN A 15 -27.89 -60.15 -26.64
CA ASN A 15 -26.92 -60.55 -27.65
C ASN A 15 -26.57 -59.30 -28.47
N CYS A 16 -25.46 -58.65 -28.13
CA CYS A 16 -24.96 -57.49 -28.86
C CYS A 16 -24.41 -57.91 -30.23
N LYS A 17 -24.72 -57.14 -31.29
CA LYS A 17 -24.17 -57.33 -32.64
C LYS A 17 -22.64 -57.15 -32.60
N ALA A 18 -21.91 -57.85 -33.47
CA ALA A 18 -20.44 -57.77 -33.54
C ALA A 18 -19.99 -56.29 -33.61
N GLY A 19 -19.15 -55.87 -32.65
CA GLY A 19 -18.67 -54.48 -32.52
C GLY A 19 -19.11 -53.75 -31.24
N ASN A 20 -20.06 -54.27 -30.45
CA ASN A 20 -20.52 -53.66 -29.20
C ASN A 20 -20.44 -54.65 -28.02
N THR A 21 -20.08 -54.17 -26.82
CA THR A 21 -20.00 -54.97 -25.58
C THR A 21 -21.16 -54.66 -24.63
N PRO A 22 -21.68 -55.64 -23.86
CA PRO A 22 -22.70 -55.38 -22.85
C PRO A 22 -22.19 -54.43 -21.75
N SER A 23 -23.03 -53.48 -21.34
CA SER A 23 -22.79 -52.63 -20.16
C SER A 23 -22.73 -53.46 -18.88
N ALA A 24 -22.11 -52.95 -17.82
CA ALA A 24 -21.86 -53.66 -16.57
C ALA A 24 -23.13 -54.19 -15.86
N ASN A 25 -24.30 -53.61 -16.14
CA ASN A 25 -25.61 -54.06 -15.65
C ASN A 25 -26.37 -54.98 -16.64
N GLY A 26 -25.76 -55.36 -17.77
CA GLY A 26 -26.24 -56.36 -18.71
C GLY A 26 -27.47 -55.97 -19.55
N GLN A 27 -27.96 -54.74 -19.43
CA GLN A 27 -29.22 -54.31 -20.07
C GLN A 27 -29.03 -53.52 -21.38
N THR A 28 -27.85 -52.96 -21.64
CA THR A 28 -27.57 -52.18 -22.85
C THR A 28 -26.24 -52.59 -23.49
N CYS A 29 -26.10 -52.39 -24.80
CA CYS A 29 -24.84 -52.60 -25.54
C CYS A 29 -24.14 -51.26 -25.76
N VAL A 30 -22.86 -51.16 -25.43
CA VAL A 30 -22.03 -49.96 -25.56
C VAL A 30 -21.04 -50.14 -26.72
N PRO A 31 -20.81 -49.13 -27.60
CA PRO A 31 -19.86 -49.25 -28.70
C PRO A 31 -18.42 -49.44 -28.22
N ASN A 32 -17.68 -50.34 -28.88
CA ASN A 32 -16.28 -50.60 -28.54
C ASN A 32 -15.40 -49.43 -29.04
N ALA A 33 -14.64 -48.78 -28.16
CA ALA A 33 -13.98 -47.49 -28.43
C ALA A 33 -12.77 -47.56 -29.39
N ASP A 34 -12.43 -48.73 -29.93
CA ASP A 34 -11.18 -48.96 -30.68
C ASP A 34 -11.40 -49.59 -32.08
N GLN A 35 -12.54 -49.34 -32.75
CA GLN A 35 -12.76 -49.75 -34.15
C GLN A 35 -13.21 -48.59 -35.03
N CYS A 36 -12.63 -48.48 -36.23
CA CYS A 36 -13.00 -47.46 -37.21
C CYS A 36 -14.32 -47.81 -37.89
N GLU A 37 -15.20 -46.83 -38.03
CA GLU A 37 -16.48 -46.99 -38.73
C GLU A 37 -16.25 -47.37 -40.21
N ASP A 38 -17.22 -48.10 -40.77
CA ASP A 38 -17.20 -48.63 -42.14
C ASP A 38 -16.72 -47.64 -43.24
N PRO A 39 -17.05 -46.33 -43.20
CA PRO A 39 -16.58 -45.38 -44.21
C PRO A 39 -15.06 -45.18 -44.18
N LEU A 40 -14.44 -45.18 -42.99
CA LEU A 40 -12.99 -45.01 -42.86
C LEU A 40 -12.22 -46.29 -43.19
N THR A 41 -12.74 -47.45 -42.78
CA THR A 41 -12.13 -48.75 -43.13
C THR A 41 -12.20 -49.01 -44.64
N THR A 42 -13.33 -48.68 -45.30
CA THR A 42 -13.46 -48.72 -46.76
C THR A 42 -12.51 -47.76 -47.47
N ALA A 43 -12.24 -46.59 -46.87
CA ALA A 43 -11.27 -45.62 -47.36
C ALA A 43 -9.78 -46.01 -47.08
N GLY A 44 -9.54 -47.20 -46.52
CA GLY A 44 -8.21 -47.79 -46.33
C GLY A 44 -7.52 -47.47 -45.01
N CYS A 45 -8.26 -46.94 -44.03
CA CYS A 45 -7.74 -46.59 -42.71
C CYS A 45 -7.54 -47.83 -41.81
N ALA A 46 -6.38 -47.92 -41.15
CA ALA A 46 -6.02 -48.98 -40.21
C ALA A 46 -6.34 -48.64 -38.76
N THR A 47 -6.05 -47.41 -38.34
CA THR A 47 -6.35 -46.90 -36.99
C THR A 47 -6.93 -45.49 -37.07
N CYS A 48 -7.83 -45.16 -36.16
CA CYS A 48 -8.57 -43.90 -36.13
C CYS A 48 -8.80 -43.41 -34.69
N THR A 49 -9.15 -42.15 -34.56
CA THR A 49 -9.55 -41.50 -33.30
C THR A 49 -10.92 -40.86 -33.43
N GLY A 50 -11.61 -40.70 -32.30
CA GLY A 50 -12.92 -40.06 -32.22
C GLY A 50 -14.08 -41.05 -32.29
N THR A 51 -15.31 -40.54 -32.24
CA THR A 51 -16.55 -41.33 -32.19
C THR A 51 -17.53 -40.91 -33.28
N GLY A 52 -18.16 -41.88 -33.96
CA GLY A 52 -19.17 -41.62 -35.01
C GLY A 52 -18.60 -41.02 -36.30
N SER A 53 -19.41 -40.26 -37.04
CA SER A 53 -19.02 -39.66 -38.34
C SER A 53 -17.86 -38.65 -38.27
N ALA A 54 -17.53 -38.20 -37.06
CA ALA A 54 -16.41 -37.29 -36.80
C ALA A 54 -15.03 -38.00 -36.78
N GLN A 55 -14.98 -39.34 -36.80
CA GLN A 55 -13.73 -40.10 -36.75
C GLN A 55 -12.67 -39.66 -37.78
N THR A 56 -11.41 -39.61 -37.36
CA THR A 56 -10.27 -39.25 -38.21
C THR A 56 -9.25 -40.39 -38.26
N CYS A 57 -8.68 -40.61 -39.44
CA CYS A 57 -7.69 -41.65 -39.71
C CYS A 57 -6.29 -41.23 -39.23
N LEU A 58 -5.61 -42.11 -38.49
CA LEU A 58 -4.22 -41.91 -38.06
C LEU A 58 -3.22 -42.71 -38.89
N THR A 59 -3.56 -43.93 -39.29
CA THR A 59 -2.66 -44.80 -40.06
C THR A 59 -3.41 -45.57 -41.14
N CYS A 60 -2.69 -45.98 -42.19
CA CYS A 60 -3.24 -46.70 -43.35
C CYS A 60 -2.75 -48.16 -43.38
N SER A 61 -3.60 -49.09 -43.85
CA SER A 61 -3.30 -50.55 -43.81
C SER A 61 -2.29 -51.03 -44.88
N SER A 62 -1.68 -50.11 -45.63
CA SER A 62 -0.73 -50.34 -46.73
C SER A 62 0.28 -49.19 -46.78
N SER A 63 1.25 -49.20 -47.68
CA SER A 63 2.22 -48.12 -47.92
C SER A 63 1.61 -46.78 -48.43
N LYS A 64 0.30 -46.60 -48.25
CA LYS A 64 -0.46 -45.37 -48.51
C LYS A 64 -0.27 -44.35 -47.36
N LYS A 65 -0.59 -43.10 -47.65
CA LYS A 65 -0.48 -41.95 -46.72
C LYS A 65 -1.87 -41.48 -46.31
N VAL A 66 -2.02 -40.92 -45.12
CA VAL A 66 -3.30 -40.33 -44.68
C VAL A 66 -3.59 -39.06 -45.47
N ARG A 67 -4.82 -38.91 -45.94
CA ARG A 67 -5.31 -37.75 -46.71
C ARG A 67 -5.22 -36.43 -45.91
N PRO A 68 -5.10 -35.27 -46.59
CA PRO A 68 -5.14 -33.95 -45.95
C PRO A 68 -6.33 -33.68 -45.03
N ASP A 69 -7.51 -34.21 -45.37
CA ASP A 69 -8.72 -34.09 -44.54
C ASP A 69 -8.79 -35.11 -43.38
N LYS A 70 -7.83 -36.02 -43.30
CA LYS A 70 -7.76 -37.13 -42.34
C LYS A 70 -8.96 -38.08 -42.38
N LYS A 71 -9.69 -38.17 -43.50
CA LYS A 71 -10.88 -39.06 -43.65
C LYS A 71 -10.63 -40.32 -44.50
N GLY A 72 -9.38 -40.58 -44.89
CA GLY A 72 -9.02 -41.79 -45.62
C GLY A 72 -7.56 -41.83 -46.03
N CYS A 73 -7.21 -42.76 -46.93
CA CYS A 73 -5.84 -42.96 -47.40
C CYS A 73 -5.69 -42.65 -48.90
N ILE A 74 -4.51 -42.15 -49.30
CA ILE A 74 -4.11 -41.85 -50.68
C ILE A 74 -2.73 -42.45 -50.99
N ALA A 75 -2.44 -42.70 -52.27
CA ALA A 75 -1.20 -43.36 -52.67
C ALA A 75 0.05 -42.50 -52.43
N SER A 76 -0.04 -41.18 -52.62
CA SER A 76 1.05 -40.23 -52.43
C SER A 76 0.49 -38.85 -52.10
N CYS A 77 1.27 -38.02 -51.40
CA CYS A 77 0.82 -36.67 -51.05
C CYS A 77 0.87 -35.70 -52.25
N PRO A 78 -0.09 -34.76 -52.38
CA PRO A 78 -0.15 -33.78 -53.47
C PRO A 78 0.92 -32.66 -53.32
N PRO A 79 1.27 -31.92 -54.39
CA PRO A 79 2.40 -30.98 -54.42
C PRO A 79 2.30 -29.70 -53.54
N SER A 80 1.29 -29.59 -52.66
CA SER A 80 1.03 -28.43 -51.79
C SER A 80 0.93 -28.79 -50.30
N VAL A 81 1.57 -29.90 -49.90
CA VAL A 81 1.67 -30.37 -48.52
C VAL A 81 3.13 -30.37 -48.05
N THR A 82 3.35 -30.17 -46.75
CA THR A 82 4.69 -30.33 -46.15
C THR A 82 4.94 -31.81 -45.88
N THR A 83 5.47 -32.55 -46.85
CA THR A 83 6.03 -33.90 -46.64
C THR A 83 7.16 -33.84 -45.61
N GLU A 84 7.34 -34.67 -44.59
CA GLU A 84 6.62 -35.82 -44.04
C GLU A 84 6.77 -35.77 -42.51
N ASN A 85 5.68 -35.91 -41.74
CA ASN A 85 5.79 -36.46 -40.40
C ASN A 85 4.96 -37.75 -40.36
N SER A 86 5.66 -38.89 -40.33
CA SER A 86 5.05 -40.20 -40.06
C SER A 86 3.93 -40.67 -41.01
N GLY A 87 3.94 -40.25 -42.28
CA GLY A 87 3.03 -40.79 -43.30
C GLY A 87 1.64 -40.11 -43.42
N VAL A 88 1.49 -38.90 -42.87
CA VAL A 88 0.28 -38.05 -43.00
C VAL A 88 0.56 -36.88 -43.94
N CYS A 89 -0.36 -36.59 -44.87
CA CYS A 89 -0.25 -35.41 -45.74
C CYS A 89 -0.91 -34.20 -45.06
N GLU A 90 -0.17 -33.13 -44.75
CA GLU A 90 -0.74 -31.91 -44.16
C GLU A 90 -0.52 -30.69 -45.08
N CYS A 91 -1.57 -29.91 -45.32
CA CYS A 91 -1.51 -28.74 -46.21
C CYS A 91 -0.53 -27.69 -45.67
N THR A 92 0.22 -27.03 -46.56
CA THR A 92 1.07 -25.90 -46.19
C THR A 92 0.24 -24.76 -45.58
N PRO A 93 0.81 -23.97 -44.66
CA PRO A 93 0.14 -22.80 -44.08
C PRO A 93 -0.45 -21.89 -45.18
N GLY A 94 -1.74 -21.58 -45.07
CA GLY A 94 -2.49 -20.80 -46.06
C GLY A 94 -3.38 -21.61 -47.02
N ASN A 95 -3.26 -22.94 -47.01
CA ASN A 95 -4.11 -23.85 -47.80
C ASN A 95 -4.96 -24.76 -46.89
N LYS A 96 -6.16 -25.13 -47.34
CA LYS A 96 -7.04 -26.12 -46.69
C LYS A 96 -7.28 -27.34 -47.58
N PRO A 97 -7.69 -28.51 -47.06
CA PRO A 97 -8.10 -29.64 -47.89
C PRO A 97 -9.24 -29.25 -48.86
N SER A 98 -9.19 -29.75 -50.09
CA SER A 98 -10.29 -29.65 -51.06
C SER A 98 -11.55 -30.34 -50.54
N SER A 99 -12.70 -30.04 -51.14
CA SER A 99 -13.98 -30.66 -50.79
C SER A 99 -14.00 -32.19 -50.94
N ASP A 100 -13.17 -32.75 -51.82
CA ASP A 100 -12.97 -34.20 -51.97
C ASP A 100 -11.89 -34.77 -51.02
N GLY A 101 -11.24 -33.91 -50.23
CA GLY A 101 -10.26 -34.27 -49.22
C GLY A 101 -8.89 -34.72 -49.74
N THR A 102 -8.66 -34.72 -51.05
CA THR A 102 -7.45 -35.32 -51.65
C THR A 102 -6.35 -34.33 -52.02
N THR A 103 -6.68 -33.03 -52.14
CA THR A 103 -5.75 -31.96 -52.51
C THR A 103 -5.79 -30.81 -51.51
N CYS A 104 -4.90 -29.82 -51.64
CA CYS A 104 -4.91 -28.60 -50.82
C CYS A 104 -5.18 -27.39 -51.71
N VAL A 105 -6.17 -26.58 -51.34
CA VAL A 105 -6.61 -25.37 -52.06
C VAL A 105 -6.45 -24.13 -51.18
N PRO A 106 -6.21 -22.94 -51.75
CA PRO A 106 -6.15 -21.69 -50.99
C PRO A 106 -7.45 -21.41 -50.23
N ASN A 107 -7.35 -20.90 -49.00
CA ASN A 107 -8.51 -20.63 -48.17
C ASN A 107 -9.18 -19.28 -48.57
N ALA A 108 -10.16 -19.32 -49.48
CA ALA A 108 -10.70 -18.11 -50.13
C ALA A 108 -12.06 -17.57 -49.59
N ASP A 109 -12.75 -18.22 -48.65
CA ASP A 109 -14.17 -17.87 -48.33
C ASP A 109 -14.54 -17.81 -46.83
N GLN A 110 -13.60 -17.54 -45.94
CA GLN A 110 -13.89 -17.26 -44.53
C GLN A 110 -13.06 -16.06 -44.05
N CYS A 111 -13.71 -15.06 -43.45
CA CYS A 111 -13.00 -14.01 -42.74
C CYS A 111 -12.30 -14.62 -41.54
N GLU A 112 -11.03 -14.30 -41.35
CA GLU A 112 -10.23 -14.77 -40.21
C GLU A 112 -10.89 -14.34 -38.89
N ASP A 113 -10.70 -15.14 -37.84
CA ASP A 113 -11.26 -14.94 -36.49
C ASP A 113 -11.20 -13.49 -35.97
N PRO A 114 -10.14 -12.69 -36.22
CA PRO A 114 -10.09 -11.30 -35.77
C PRO A 114 -11.16 -10.41 -36.43
N LEU A 115 -11.47 -10.63 -37.71
CA LEU A 115 -12.47 -9.82 -38.44
C LEU A 115 -13.90 -10.26 -38.09
N THR A 116 -14.14 -11.56 -37.93
CA THR A 116 -15.44 -12.08 -37.50
C THR A 116 -15.77 -11.63 -36.07
N THR A 117 -14.79 -11.67 -35.15
CA THR A 117 -14.92 -11.13 -33.79
C THR A 117 -15.18 -9.62 -33.79
N ALA A 118 -14.61 -8.89 -34.75
CA ALA A 118 -14.84 -7.46 -34.94
C ALA A 118 -16.19 -7.12 -35.64
N GLY A 119 -17.03 -8.13 -35.91
CA GLY A 119 -18.40 -7.97 -36.39
C GLY A 119 -18.56 -7.93 -37.93
N CYS A 120 -17.53 -8.34 -38.67
CA CYS A 120 -17.53 -8.35 -40.12
C CYS A 120 -18.32 -9.53 -40.70
N ALA A 121 -19.22 -9.27 -41.66
CA ALA A 121 -20.04 -10.28 -42.36
C ALA A 121 -19.37 -10.80 -43.64
N THR A 122 -18.78 -9.91 -44.43
CA THR A 122 -18.03 -10.28 -45.64
C THR A 122 -16.72 -9.51 -45.69
N CYS A 123 -15.67 -10.14 -46.24
CA CYS A 123 -14.33 -9.57 -46.31
C CYS A 123 -13.67 -9.90 -47.65
N THR A 124 -12.63 -9.14 -47.99
CA THR A 124 -11.75 -9.36 -49.13
C THR A 124 -10.31 -9.52 -48.68
N GLY A 125 -9.49 -10.17 -49.51
CA GLY A 125 -8.07 -10.37 -49.28
C GLY A 125 -7.75 -11.69 -48.58
N THR A 126 -6.47 -11.91 -48.27
CA THR A 126 -5.96 -13.17 -47.69
C THR A 126 -5.16 -12.90 -46.41
N GLY A 127 -5.30 -13.78 -45.40
CA GLY A 127 -4.59 -13.70 -44.13
C GLY A 127 -4.84 -12.42 -43.32
N SER A 128 -3.83 -11.94 -42.58
CA SER A 128 -3.92 -10.74 -41.72
C SER A 128 -4.18 -9.43 -42.49
N ALA A 129 -4.03 -9.44 -43.82
CA ALA A 129 -4.31 -8.31 -44.69
C ALA A 129 -5.81 -8.15 -45.02
N GLN A 130 -6.67 -9.12 -44.65
CA GLN A 130 -8.10 -9.06 -44.95
C GLN A 130 -8.77 -7.75 -44.52
N THR A 131 -9.68 -7.24 -45.35
CA THR A 131 -10.47 -6.04 -45.08
C THR A 131 -11.95 -6.35 -45.08
N CYS A 132 -12.69 -5.73 -44.18
CA CYS A 132 -14.13 -5.86 -44.03
C CYS A 132 -14.89 -5.07 -45.09
N LEU A 133 -15.80 -5.73 -45.79
CA LEU A 133 -16.69 -5.16 -46.80
C LEU A 133 -18.06 -4.80 -46.23
N THR A 134 -18.64 -5.68 -45.40
CA THR A 134 -19.98 -5.51 -44.83
C THR A 134 -20.04 -5.99 -43.38
N CYS A 135 -21.02 -5.52 -42.62
CA CYS A 135 -21.20 -5.85 -41.19
C CYS A 135 -22.46 -6.70 -40.97
N SER A 136 -22.43 -7.63 -40.00
CA SER A 136 -23.54 -8.57 -39.74
C SER A 136 -24.78 -7.95 -39.06
N SER A 137 -24.81 -6.62 -38.88
CA SER A 137 -25.86 -5.85 -38.20
C SER A 137 -25.91 -4.43 -38.78
N SER A 138 -26.80 -3.56 -38.29
CA SER A 138 -26.94 -2.14 -38.70
C SER A 138 -25.70 -1.25 -38.46
N LYS A 139 -24.56 -1.85 -38.11
CA LYS A 139 -23.26 -1.22 -37.88
C LYS A 139 -22.60 -0.82 -39.21
N LYS A 140 -21.64 0.08 -39.12
CA LYS A 140 -20.87 0.62 -40.26
C LYS A 140 -19.45 0.05 -40.24
N VAL A 141 -18.83 -0.12 -41.41
CA VAL A 141 -17.43 -0.57 -41.50
C VAL A 141 -16.52 0.56 -40.99
N ARG A 142 -15.53 0.21 -40.15
CA ARG A 142 -14.54 1.15 -39.57
C ARG A 142 -13.70 1.87 -40.64
N PRO A 143 -13.15 3.06 -40.33
CA PRO A 143 -12.22 3.78 -41.21
C PRO A 143 -11.02 2.97 -41.71
N ASP A 144 -10.46 2.09 -40.87
CA ASP A 144 -9.34 1.21 -41.23
C ASP A 144 -9.76 -0.06 -42.00
N LYS A 145 -11.08 -0.27 -42.18
CA LYS A 145 -11.69 -1.46 -42.78
C LYS A 145 -11.33 -2.77 -42.07
N LYS A 146 -10.96 -2.76 -40.78
CA LYS A 146 -10.62 -3.98 -40.00
C LYS A 146 -11.72 -4.42 -39.01
N GLY A 147 -12.90 -3.82 -39.07
CA GLY A 147 -14.03 -4.21 -38.23
C GLY A 147 -15.24 -3.32 -38.40
N CYS A 148 -16.20 -3.44 -37.48
CA CYS A 148 -17.45 -2.67 -37.50
C CYS A 148 -17.58 -1.75 -36.28
N ILE A 149 -18.26 -0.61 -36.45
CA ILE A 149 -18.57 0.40 -35.43
C ILE A 149 -20.04 0.83 -35.48
N ALA A 150 -20.57 1.32 -34.36
CA ALA A 150 -21.99 1.66 -34.23
C ALA A 150 -22.40 2.87 -35.09
N SER A 151 -21.54 3.88 -35.20
CA SER A 151 -21.75 5.10 -35.99
C SER A 151 -20.41 5.66 -36.44
N CYS A 152 -20.37 6.35 -37.58
CA CYS A 152 -19.14 6.95 -38.06
C CYS A 152 -18.73 8.20 -37.23
N PRO A 153 -17.43 8.42 -36.99
CA PRO A 153 -16.93 9.59 -36.24
C PRO A 153 -17.08 10.91 -37.03
N PRO A 154 -17.00 12.09 -36.39
CA PRO A 154 -17.30 13.38 -37.03
C PRO A 154 -16.35 13.79 -38.18
N SER A 155 -15.20 13.13 -38.36
CA SER A 155 -14.18 13.44 -39.38
C SER A 155 -14.20 12.49 -40.59
N VAL A 156 -15.35 11.91 -40.90
CA VAL A 156 -15.59 11.07 -42.08
C VAL A 156 -16.61 11.73 -43.00
N THR A 157 -16.45 11.55 -44.31
CA THR A 157 -17.50 11.92 -45.27
C THR A 157 -18.54 10.81 -45.25
N THR A 158 -19.70 11.04 -44.64
CA THR A 158 -20.73 10.03 -44.52
C THR A 158 -21.22 9.51 -45.88
N GLU A 159 -21.19 8.17 -45.99
CA GLU A 159 -22.03 7.25 -46.75
C GLU A 159 -21.87 7.14 -48.27
N ASN A 160 -20.90 6.32 -48.66
CA ASN A 160 -21.19 5.30 -49.67
C ASN A 160 -21.45 3.95 -48.96
N SER A 161 -22.69 3.49 -48.99
CA SER A 161 -23.07 2.09 -48.70
C SER A 161 -22.66 1.53 -47.33
N GLY A 162 -22.63 2.36 -46.27
CA GLY A 162 -22.41 1.88 -44.90
C GLY A 162 -20.95 1.70 -44.46
N VAL A 163 -20.00 2.28 -45.20
CA VAL A 163 -18.56 2.33 -44.86
C VAL A 163 -18.18 3.73 -44.37
N CYS A 164 -17.43 3.84 -43.27
CA CYS A 164 -16.90 5.11 -42.79
C CYS A 164 -15.56 5.39 -43.49
N GLU A 165 -15.48 6.45 -44.30
CA GLU A 165 -14.21 6.86 -44.96
C GLU A 165 -13.76 8.24 -44.47
N CYS A 166 -12.50 8.36 -44.07
CA CYS A 166 -11.94 9.62 -43.59
C CYS A 166 -12.02 10.71 -44.65
N THR A 167 -12.30 11.96 -44.24
CA THR A 167 -12.24 13.12 -45.14
C THR A 167 -10.86 13.24 -45.79
N PRO A 168 -10.77 13.76 -47.03
CA PRO A 168 -9.49 14.05 -47.68
C PRO A 168 -8.58 14.85 -46.75
N GLY A 169 -7.32 14.41 -46.62
CA GLY A 169 -6.36 14.99 -45.68
C GLY A 169 -6.31 14.31 -44.30
N ASN A 170 -7.14 13.31 -44.03
CA ASN A 170 -7.08 12.47 -42.82
C ASN A 170 -6.89 10.98 -43.16
N LYS A 171 -6.19 10.23 -42.29
CA LYS A 171 -6.04 8.77 -42.30
C LYS A 171 -6.65 8.14 -41.03
N PRO A 172 -6.95 6.83 -41.01
CA PRO A 172 -7.41 6.16 -39.78
C PRO A 172 -6.39 6.26 -38.63
N SER A 173 -6.87 6.39 -37.39
CA SER A 173 -6.07 6.32 -36.16
C SER A 173 -5.43 4.93 -35.99
N SER A 174 -4.44 4.80 -35.10
CA SER A 174 -3.77 3.52 -34.81
C SER A 174 -4.71 2.44 -34.27
N ASP A 175 -5.80 2.83 -33.59
CA ASP A 175 -6.87 1.93 -33.16
C ASP A 175 -7.96 1.70 -34.22
N GLY A 176 -7.86 2.38 -35.37
CA GLY A 176 -8.74 2.22 -36.52
C GLY A 176 -10.14 2.78 -36.37
N THR A 177 -10.46 3.43 -35.25
CA THR A 177 -11.84 3.87 -34.93
C THR A 177 -12.13 5.33 -35.24
N THR A 178 -11.09 6.16 -35.38
CA THR A 178 -11.19 7.60 -35.67
C THR A 178 -10.34 7.98 -36.89
N CYS A 179 -10.43 9.23 -37.33
CA CYS A 179 -9.61 9.78 -38.41
C CYS A 179 -8.70 10.86 -37.85
N VAL A 180 -7.41 10.78 -38.16
CA VAL A 180 -6.35 11.72 -37.77
C VAL A 180 -5.71 12.32 -39.03
N PRO A 181 -5.12 13.53 -38.99
CA PRO A 181 -4.49 14.13 -40.17
C PRO A 181 -3.47 13.23 -40.87
N ASN A 182 -3.51 13.22 -42.19
CA ASN A 182 -2.64 12.48 -43.08
C ASN A 182 -1.32 13.25 -43.25
N ALA A 183 -0.20 12.58 -43.01
CA ALA A 183 1.13 13.20 -43.00
C ALA A 183 1.61 13.69 -44.38
N ASP A 184 0.95 13.30 -45.46
CA ASP A 184 1.44 13.45 -46.83
C ASP A 184 0.72 14.51 -47.67
N GLN A 185 -0.02 15.45 -47.05
CA GLN A 185 -0.47 16.69 -47.71
C GLN A 185 0.09 17.93 -46.99
N CYS A 186 0.53 18.91 -47.79
CA CYS A 186 1.07 20.16 -47.26
C CYS A 186 -0.03 20.96 -46.60
N GLU A 187 0.17 21.37 -45.36
CA GLU A 187 -0.78 22.21 -44.64
C GLU A 187 -0.97 23.56 -45.35
N ASP A 188 -2.13 24.16 -45.14
CA ASP A 188 -2.55 25.46 -45.72
C ASP A 188 -1.47 26.57 -45.68
N PRO A 189 -0.63 26.71 -44.63
CA PRO A 189 0.42 27.71 -44.61
C PRO A 189 1.49 27.48 -45.70
N LEU A 190 1.85 26.23 -45.99
CA LEU A 190 2.87 25.88 -46.99
C LEU A 190 2.30 25.99 -48.41
N THR A 191 1.06 25.57 -48.62
CA THR A 191 0.39 25.70 -49.92
C THR A 191 0.15 27.16 -50.28
N THR A 192 -0.25 27.99 -49.31
CA THR A 192 -0.37 29.46 -49.48
C THR A 192 0.99 30.11 -49.79
N ALA A 193 2.08 29.58 -49.22
CA ALA A 193 3.45 30.02 -49.51
C ALA A 193 4.00 29.51 -50.87
N GLY A 194 3.19 28.81 -51.66
CA GLY A 194 3.48 28.39 -53.04
C GLY A 194 4.15 27.02 -53.19
N CYS A 195 4.14 26.20 -52.13
CA CYS A 195 4.73 24.87 -52.13
C CYS A 195 3.86 23.82 -52.87
N ALA A 196 4.47 23.03 -53.75
CA ALA A 196 3.81 21.96 -54.51
C ALA A 196 3.91 20.58 -53.83
N THR A 197 5.07 20.24 -53.27
CA THR A 197 5.29 19.00 -52.52
C THR A 197 6.08 19.29 -51.25
N CYS A 198 5.81 18.55 -50.18
CA CYS A 198 6.42 18.75 -48.86
C CYS A 198 6.70 17.41 -48.17
N THR A 199 7.46 17.48 -47.07
CA THR A 199 7.78 16.36 -46.17
C THR A 199 7.53 16.77 -44.72
N GLY A 200 7.27 15.79 -43.86
CA GLY A 200 7.05 15.99 -42.43
C GLY A 200 5.57 16.14 -42.06
N THR A 201 5.30 16.36 -40.77
CA THR A 201 3.93 16.42 -40.21
C THR A 201 3.69 17.69 -39.42
N GLY A 202 2.49 18.28 -39.53
CA GLY A 202 2.13 19.47 -38.75
C GLY A 202 2.88 20.74 -39.18
N SER A 203 2.99 21.70 -38.26
CA SER A 203 3.76 22.95 -38.43
C SER A 203 5.26 22.75 -38.73
N ALA A 204 5.77 21.53 -38.53
CA ALA A 204 7.15 21.16 -38.84
C ALA A 204 7.39 20.86 -40.33
N GLN A 205 6.35 20.78 -41.17
CA GLN A 205 6.48 20.45 -42.59
C GLN A 205 7.48 21.34 -43.35
N THR A 206 8.23 20.75 -44.27
CA THR A 206 9.19 21.44 -45.14
C THR A 206 8.86 21.24 -46.61
N CYS A 207 8.99 22.31 -47.40
CA CYS A 207 8.75 22.35 -48.82
C CYS A 207 9.90 21.73 -49.63
N LEU A 208 9.56 20.85 -50.56
CA LEU A 208 10.51 20.18 -51.46
C LEU A 208 10.50 20.78 -52.86
N THR A 209 9.32 21.15 -53.37
CA THR A 209 9.17 21.73 -54.72
C THR A 209 8.13 22.85 -54.74
N CYS A 210 8.18 23.72 -55.74
CA CYS A 210 7.28 24.88 -55.89
C CYS A 210 6.35 24.70 -57.11
N SER A 211 5.11 25.18 -57.02
CA SER A 211 4.07 25.02 -58.06
C SER A 211 4.28 25.89 -59.32
N SER A 212 5.42 26.58 -59.42
CA SER A 212 5.79 27.53 -60.49
C SER A 212 7.31 27.55 -60.63
N SER A 213 7.88 28.31 -61.58
CA SER A 213 9.32 28.50 -61.77
C SER A 213 10.05 29.24 -60.62
N LYS A 214 9.43 29.30 -59.44
CA LYS A 214 9.98 29.79 -58.17
C LYS A 214 10.91 28.75 -57.54
N LYS A 215 11.76 29.21 -56.63
CA LYS A 215 12.74 28.38 -55.91
C LYS A 215 12.29 28.19 -54.46
N VAL A 216 12.64 27.06 -53.85
CA VAL A 216 12.36 26.81 -52.42
C VAL A 216 13.22 27.74 -51.55
N ARG A 217 12.62 28.35 -50.53
CA ARG A 217 13.29 29.26 -49.57
C ARG A 217 14.40 28.57 -48.78
N PRO A 218 15.41 29.33 -48.29
CA PRO A 218 16.46 28.81 -47.40
C PRO A 218 15.98 28.05 -46.16
N ASP A 219 14.89 28.49 -45.55
CA ASP A 219 14.28 27.82 -44.40
C ASP A 219 13.37 26.62 -44.75
N LYS A 220 13.19 26.37 -46.06
CA LYS A 220 12.31 25.33 -46.62
C LYS A 220 10.84 25.48 -46.19
N LYS A 221 10.37 26.67 -45.80
CA LYS A 221 8.96 26.92 -45.39
C LYS A 221 8.10 27.61 -46.45
N GLY A 222 8.61 27.77 -47.67
CA GLY A 222 7.84 28.34 -48.78
C GLY A 222 8.68 28.55 -50.04
N CYS A 223 8.15 29.30 -50.99
CA CYS A 223 8.81 29.58 -52.27
C CYS A 223 9.15 31.08 -52.42
N ILE A 224 10.24 31.38 -53.14
CA ILE A 224 10.72 32.73 -53.50
C ILE A 224 11.05 32.83 -54.99
N ALA A 225 11.02 34.05 -55.53
CA ALA A 225 11.21 34.28 -56.96
C ALA A 225 12.63 33.97 -57.44
N SER A 226 13.64 34.28 -56.62
CA SER A 226 15.06 34.03 -56.91
C SER A 226 15.82 33.84 -55.59
N CYS A 227 16.97 33.16 -55.65
CA CYS A 227 17.78 32.93 -54.46
C CYS A 227 18.63 34.18 -54.11
N PRO A 228 18.82 34.49 -52.81
CA PRO A 228 19.62 35.63 -52.36
C PRO A 228 21.13 35.42 -52.59
N PRO A 229 21.98 36.47 -52.59
CA PRO A 229 23.39 36.36 -52.99
C PRO A 229 24.28 35.45 -52.12
N SER A 230 23.88 35.14 -50.88
CA SER A 230 24.66 34.33 -49.92
C SER A 230 24.35 32.82 -49.95
N VAL A 231 23.76 32.32 -51.04
CA VAL A 231 23.47 30.90 -51.26
C VAL A 231 24.38 30.31 -52.35
N THR A 232 24.75 29.04 -52.23
CA THR A 232 25.46 28.33 -53.31
C THR A 232 24.42 27.92 -54.35
N THR A 233 24.35 28.61 -55.47
CA THR A 233 23.35 28.34 -56.50
C THR A 233 23.40 26.91 -57.05
N GLU A 234 22.21 26.31 -57.06
CA GLU A 234 21.67 25.26 -57.94
C GLU A 234 22.12 23.80 -57.79
N ASN A 235 21.52 23.13 -56.80
CA ASN A 235 20.90 21.84 -57.07
C ASN A 235 19.38 22.00 -57.15
N SER A 236 18.82 21.78 -58.35
CA SER A 236 17.41 21.42 -58.55
C SER A 236 16.33 22.35 -57.97
N GLY A 237 16.58 23.66 -57.92
CA GLY A 237 15.53 24.63 -57.61
C GLY A 237 15.34 25.00 -56.13
N VAL A 238 16.28 24.62 -55.25
CA VAL A 238 16.27 24.95 -53.81
C VAL A 238 17.38 25.96 -53.50
N CYS A 239 17.07 26.99 -52.70
CA CYS A 239 18.06 27.96 -52.23
C CYS A 239 18.69 27.44 -50.92
N GLU A 240 19.97 27.05 -50.92
CA GLU A 240 20.67 26.61 -49.71
C GLU A 240 21.76 27.59 -49.31
N CYS A 241 21.78 28.00 -48.03
CA CYS A 241 22.78 28.92 -47.52
C CYS A 241 24.20 28.34 -47.69
N THR A 242 25.14 29.20 -48.08
CA THR A 242 26.56 28.86 -48.11
C THR A 242 27.03 28.32 -46.75
N PRO A 243 27.97 27.34 -46.72
CA PRO A 243 28.51 26.82 -45.47
C PRO A 243 28.98 27.95 -44.54
N GLY A 244 28.52 27.94 -43.29
CA GLY A 244 28.77 29.01 -42.32
C GLY A 244 27.66 30.06 -42.20
N ASN A 245 26.58 29.96 -42.97
CA ASN A 245 25.38 30.81 -42.84
C ASN A 245 24.11 29.96 -42.58
N LYS A 246 23.15 30.49 -41.79
CA LYS A 246 21.82 29.92 -41.56
C LYS A 246 20.70 30.82 -42.10
N PRO A 247 19.48 30.32 -42.33
CA PRO A 247 18.34 31.16 -42.72
C PRO A 247 18.03 32.25 -41.68
N SER A 248 17.64 33.44 -42.15
CA SER A 248 17.15 34.54 -41.31
C SER A 248 15.82 34.17 -40.63
N SER A 249 15.40 34.95 -39.63
CA SER A 249 14.16 34.70 -38.87
C SER A 249 12.88 34.79 -39.71
N ASP A 250 12.91 35.53 -40.83
CA ASP A 250 11.84 35.60 -41.82
C ASP A 250 11.99 34.56 -42.94
N GLY A 251 13.07 33.76 -42.91
CA GLY A 251 13.32 32.63 -43.79
C GLY A 251 13.72 32.97 -45.22
N THR A 252 13.87 34.24 -45.57
CA THR A 252 14.08 34.69 -46.96
C THR A 252 15.55 34.95 -47.31
N THR A 253 16.42 35.17 -46.32
CA THR A 253 17.86 35.46 -46.51
C THR A 253 18.73 34.50 -45.71
N CYS A 254 20.06 34.57 -45.90
CA CYS A 254 21.04 33.81 -45.13
C CYS A 254 21.89 34.76 -44.30
N VAL A 255 21.97 34.52 -43.00
CA VAL A 255 22.79 35.25 -42.03
C VAL A 255 23.91 34.36 -41.50
N PRO A 256 25.04 34.89 -41.00
CA PRO A 256 26.08 34.08 -40.39
C PRO A 256 25.53 33.12 -39.35
N ASN A 257 25.91 31.86 -39.48
CA ASN A 257 25.62 30.82 -38.52
C ASN A 257 26.46 31.11 -37.28
N ALA A 258 25.89 31.00 -36.08
CA ALA A 258 26.62 31.21 -34.82
C ALA A 258 27.58 30.04 -34.50
N ASP A 259 28.07 29.35 -35.54
CA ASP A 259 29.03 28.24 -35.54
C ASP A 259 30.41 28.70 -36.07
N GLN A 260 30.77 29.97 -35.85
CA GLN A 260 32.18 30.29 -35.67
C GLN A 260 32.49 30.15 -34.18
N CYS A 261 33.57 29.43 -33.87
CA CYS A 261 34.07 29.41 -32.51
C CYS A 261 34.41 30.84 -32.13
N GLU A 262 33.93 31.30 -30.98
CA GLU A 262 34.23 32.64 -30.51
C GLU A 262 35.75 32.80 -30.38
N ASP A 263 36.23 34.04 -30.48
CA ASP A 263 37.65 34.41 -30.40
C ASP A 263 38.44 33.70 -29.27
N PRO A 264 37.89 33.45 -28.08
CA PRO A 264 38.59 32.71 -27.03
C PRO A 264 38.93 31.26 -27.41
N LEU A 265 38.02 30.55 -28.12
CA LEU A 265 38.24 29.16 -28.54
C LEU A 265 39.16 29.07 -29.75
N THR A 266 39.04 29.99 -30.71
CA THR A 266 39.93 30.04 -31.89
C THR A 266 41.36 30.40 -31.47
N THR A 267 41.53 31.35 -30.55
CA THR A 267 42.84 31.69 -29.94
C THR A 267 43.44 30.50 -29.17
N ALA A 268 42.59 29.68 -28.54
CA ALA A 268 43.00 28.44 -27.88
C ALA A 268 43.31 27.27 -28.85
N GLY A 269 43.26 27.51 -30.17
CA GLY A 269 43.66 26.58 -31.22
C GLY A 269 42.57 25.63 -31.71
N CYS A 270 41.31 25.91 -31.38
CA CYS A 270 40.16 25.10 -31.80
C CYS A 270 39.80 25.34 -33.28
N ALA A 271 39.58 24.26 -34.04
CA ALA A 271 39.18 24.29 -35.45
C ALA A 271 37.67 24.19 -35.65
N THR A 272 37.00 23.34 -34.87
CA THR A 272 35.54 23.19 -34.90
C THR A 272 34.99 23.10 -33.48
N CYS A 273 33.78 23.59 -33.26
CA CYS A 273 33.15 23.67 -31.95
C CYS A 273 31.64 23.44 -32.02
N THR A 274 31.02 23.20 -30.88
CA THR A 274 29.57 23.08 -30.70
C THR A 274 29.07 24.02 -29.61
N GLY A 275 27.81 24.43 -29.72
CA GLY A 275 27.14 25.29 -28.73
C GLY A 275 27.17 26.76 -29.11
N THR A 276 26.59 27.61 -28.28
CA THR A 276 26.46 29.05 -28.54
C THR A 276 27.00 29.88 -27.37
N GLY A 277 27.63 31.02 -27.66
CA GLY A 277 28.18 31.93 -26.65
C GLY A 277 29.36 31.35 -25.86
N SER A 278 29.58 31.85 -24.64
CA SER A 278 30.65 31.41 -23.72
C SER A 278 30.59 29.93 -23.32
N ALA A 279 29.47 29.25 -23.60
CA ALA A 279 29.27 27.83 -23.35
C ALA A 279 29.89 26.93 -24.44
N GLN A 280 30.38 27.47 -25.56
CA GLN A 280 30.95 26.70 -26.67
C GLN A 280 32.03 25.70 -26.23
N THR A 281 32.03 24.51 -26.83
CA THR A 281 33.02 23.45 -26.60
C THR A 281 33.73 23.07 -27.89
N CYS A 282 35.03 22.83 -27.81
CA CYS A 282 35.89 22.44 -28.91
C CYS A 282 35.75 20.96 -29.27
N LEU A 283 35.55 20.69 -30.55
CA LEU A 283 35.42 19.36 -31.14
C LEU A 283 36.73 18.88 -31.79
N THR A 284 37.43 19.77 -32.51
CA THR A 284 38.69 19.45 -33.21
C THR A 284 39.69 20.59 -33.15
N CYS A 285 40.97 20.29 -33.38
CA CYS A 285 42.08 21.25 -33.31
C CYS A 285 42.69 21.53 -34.69
N SER A 286 43.15 22.76 -34.95
CA SER A 286 43.66 23.19 -36.27
C SER A 286 45.07 22.66 -36.62
N SER A 287 45.63 21.76 -35.82
CA SER A 287 46.98 21.18 -35.94
C SER A 287 46.98 19.78 -35.32
N SER A 288 48.11 19.06 -35.32
CA SER A 288 48.29 17.73 -34.68
C SER A 288 48.13 17.71 -33.14
N LYS A 289 47.58 18.79 -32.56
CA LYS A 289 47.21 18.94 -31.15
C LYS A 289 45.93 18.15 -30.84
N LYS A 290 45.69 17.93 -29.54
CA LYS A 290 44.55 17.19 -28.99
C LYS A 290 43.60 18.15 -28.28
N VAL A 291 42.31 17.84 -28.26
CA VAL A 291 41.32 18.64 -27.52
C VAL A 291 41.54 18.44 -26.01
N ARG A 292 41.53 19.54 -25.25
CA ARG A 292 41.71 19.55 -23.79
C ARG A 292 40.61 18.75 -23.06
N PRO A 293 40.89 18.22 -21.85
CA PRO A 293 39.90 17.56 -21.00
C PRO A 293 38.62 18.37 -20.74
N ASP A 294 38.73 19.69 -20.59
CA ASP A 294 37.58 20.58 -20.37
C ASP A 294 36.83 20.95 -21.66
N LYS A 295 37.33 20.50 -22.82
CA LYS A 295 36.82 20.83 -24.15
C LYS A 295 36.79 22.33 -24.44
N LYS A 296 37.62 23.18 -23.80
CA LYS A 296 37.68 24.64 -24.05
C LYS A 296 38.91 25.09 -24.84
N GLY A 297 39.69 24.16 -25.40
CA GLY A 297 40.83 24.49 -26.26
C GLY A 297 41.65 23.28 -26.64
N CYS A 298 42.87 23.52 -27.14
CA CYS A 298 43.78 22.46 -27.60
C CYS A 298 45.08 22.41 -26.79
N ILE A 299 45.66 21.22 -26.66
CA ILE A 299 46.94 20.91 -25.99
C ILE A 299 47.82 20.02 -26.86
N ALA A 300 49.14 20.07 -26.66
CA ALA A 300 50.10 19.32 -27.49
C ALA A 300 49.98 17.80 -27.34
N SER A 301 49.73 17.33 -26.11
CA SER A 301 49.60 15.90 -25.77
C SER A 301 48.66 15.76 -24.57
N CYS A 302 48.00 14.61 -24.44
CA CYS A 302 47.14 14.37 -23.29
C CYS A 302 47.96 14.14 -22.00
N PRO A 303 47.47 14.63 -20.84
CA PRO A 303 48.10 14.41 -19.53
C PRO A 303 47.96 12.95 -19.08
N PRO A 304 48.73 12.48 -18.07
CA PRO A 304 48.47 11.19 -17.44
C PRO A 304 47.06 11.14 -16.82
N SER A 305 46.45 9.96 -16.73
CA SER A 305 45.08 9.71 -16.24
C SER A 305 43.91 10.01 -17.20
N VAL A 306 44.17 10.07 -18.51
CA VAL A 306 43.12 10.05 -19.56
C VAL A 306 43.00 8.67 -20.20
N THR A 307 41.80 8.28 -20.65
CA THR A 307 41.61 7.08 -21.48
C THR A 307 41.85 7.47 -22.93
N THR A 308 43.10 7.47 -23.38
CA THR A 308 43.35 7.61 -24.82
C THR A 308 42.87 6.35 -25.52
N GLU A 309 41.70 6.43 -26.17
CA GLU A 309 41.47 5.95 -27.55
C GLU A 309 40.05 6.30 -28.01
N ASN A 310 39.87 7.56 -28.42
CA ASN A 310 39.04 7.90 -29.57
C ASN A 310 39.47 9.25 -30.15
N SER A 311 40.07 9.21 -31.35
CA SER A 311 40.04 10.32 -32.32
C SER A 311 40.60 11.68 -31.90
N GLY A 312 41.53 11.76 -30.94
CA GLY A 312 42.29 12.98 -30.68
C GLY A 312 41.71 13.94 -29.63
N VAL A 313 40.77 13.47 -28.81
CA VAL A 313 40.24 14.18 -27.64
C VAL A 313 40.81 13.57 -26.36
N CYS A 314 41.24 14.39 -25.40
CA CYS A 314 41.69 13.92 -24.10
C CYS A 314 40.47 13.81 -23.16
N GLU A 315 40.03 12.61 -22.79
CA GLU A 315 38.95 12.41 -21.82
C GLU A 315 39.49 11.80 -20.52
N CYS A 316 39.15 12.41 -19.38
CA CYS A 316 39.59 11.90 -18.08
C CYS A 316 39.05 10.50 -17.84
N THR A 317 39.89 9.63 -17.25
CA THR A 317 39.47 8.29 -16.80
C THR A 317 38.28 8.37 -15.83
N PRO A 318 37.38 7.38 -15.83
CA PRO A 318 36.26 7.33 -14.89
C PRO A 318 36.74 7.55 -13.44
N GLY A 319 36.17 8.55 -12.76
CA GLY A 319 36.57 8.96 -11.40
C GLY A 319 37.43 10.22 -11.33
N ASN A 320 37.85 10.80 -12.47
CA ASN A 320 38.59 12.06 -12.56
C ASN A 320 37.81 13.14 -13.33
N LYS A 321 38.00 14.43 -13.00
CA LYS A 321 37.47 15.61 -13.71
C LYS A 321 38.60 16.53 -14.23
N PRO A 322 38.34 17.40 -15.23
CA PRO A 322 39.30 18.42 -15.63
C PRO A 322 39.68 19.37 -14.48
N SER A 323 40.95 19.76 -14.39
CA SER A 323 41.43 20.81 -13.47
C SER A 323 40.84 22.17 -13.79
N SER A 324 40.95 23.15 -12.88
CA SER A 324 40.40 24.51 -13.05
C SER A 324 41.00 25.28 -14.23
N ASP A 325 42.21 24.94 -14.65
CA ASP A 325 42.89 25.48 -15.85
C ASP A 325 42.61 24.64 -17.12
N GLY A 326 41.88 23.53 -16.97
CA GLY A 326 41.40 22.69 -18.05
C GLY A 326 42.45 21.79 -18.71
N THR A 327 43.69 21.79 -18.22
CA THR A 327 44.81 21.10 -18.90
C THR A 327 45.15 19.72 -18.35
N THR A 328 44.72 19.40 -17.12
CA THR A 328 45.00 18.13 -16.44
C THR A 328 43.72 17.45 -15.96
N CYS A 329 43.80 16.19 -15.54
CA CYS A 329 42.71 15.45 -14.90
C CYS A 329 43.05 15.26 -13.42
N VAL A 330 42.19 15.76 -12.54
CA VAL A 330 42.27 15.58 -11.09
C VAL A 330 41.17 14.60 -10.65
N PRO A 331 41.34 13.84 -9.55
CA PRO A 331 40.24 13.08 -8.97
C PRO A 331 38.99 13.93 -8.81
N ASN A 332 37.83 13.33 -9.03
CA ASN A 332 36.53 13.98 -8.86
C ASN A 332 36.25 14.18 -7.36
N ALA A 333 37.07 15.00 -6.72
CA ALA A 333 36.83 15.63 -5.44
C ALA A 333 36.39 17.07 -5.74
N ASP A 334 35.52 17.62 -4.88
CA ASP A 334 35.09 19.03 -4.85
C ASP A 334 34.01 19.38 -5.89
N GLN A 335 32.71 19.51 -5.57
CA GLN A 335 32.07 20.06 -4.37
C GLN A 335 30.80 19.30 -3.97
N CYS A 336 30.58 19.19 -2.66
CA CYS A 336 29.31 18.70 -2.13
C CYS A 336 28.22 19.75 -2.37
N GLU A 337 26.99 19.31 -2.62
CA GLU A 337 25.86 20.23 -2.73
C GLU A 337 25.69 21.05 -1.43
N ASP A 338 25.09 22.24 -1.54
CA ASP A 338 24.86 23.19 -0.44
C ASP A 338 24.37 22.55 0.87
N PRO A 339 23.47 21.52 0.86
CA PRO A 339 23.04 20.87 2.10
C PRO A 339 24.17 20.14 2.84
N LEU A 340 25.10 19.52 2.13
CA LEU A 340 26.21 18.76 2.72
C LEU A 340 27.35 19.68 3.16
N THR A 341 27.65 20.73 2.38
CA THR A 341 28.67 21.73 2.75
C THR A 341 28.24 22.53 3.99
N THR A 342 26.96 22.91 4.07
CA THR A 342 26.37 23.56 5.27
C THR A 342 26.44 22.63 6.48
N ALA A 343 26.31 21.32 6.28
CA ALA A 343 26.44 20.30 7.32
C ALA A 343 27.92 19.97 7.69
N GLY A 344 28.89 20.69 7.14
CA GLY A 344 30.32 20.63 7.49
C GLY A 344 31.12 19.55 6.76
N CYS A 345 30.57 18.99 5.68
CA CYS A 345 31.24 17.97 4.87
C CYS A 345 32.35 18.57 3.99
N ALA A 346 33.55 17.96 4.01
CA ALA A 346 34.70 18.36 3.20
C ALA A 346 34.74 17.63 1.85
N THR A 347 34.53 16.31 1.86
CA THR A 347 34.49 15.50 0.64
C THR A 347 33.29 14.58 0.68
N CYS A 348 32.73 14.25 -0.48
CA CYS A 348 31.50 13.48 -0.62
C CYS A 348 31.56 12.60 -1.86
N THR A 349 30.66 11.61 -1.92
CA THR A 349 30.47 10.69 -3.04
C THR A 349 29.01 10.67 -3.48
N GLY A 350 28.76 10.32 -4.75
CA GLY A 350 27.44 10.32 -5.37
C GLY A 350 27.12 11.62 -6.14
N THR A 351 25.91 11.69 -6.68
CA THR A 351 25.42 12.82 -7.51
C THR A 351 24.01 13.20 -7.08
N GLY A 352 23.69 14.50 -7.05
CA GLY A 352 22.36 14.99 -6.67
C GLY A 352 22.05 14.86 -5.16
N SER A 353 20.76 14.83 -4.82
CA SER A 353 20.25 14.68 -3.45
C SER A 353 20.63 13.35 -2.74
N ALA A 354 21.24 12.42 -3.46
CA ALA A 354 21.76 11.15 -2.95
C ALA A 354 23.23 11.22 -2.51
N GLN A 355 23.86 12.40 -2.55
CA GLN A 355 25.24 12.57 -2.09
C GLN A 355 25.42 12.15 -0.62
N THR A 356 26.55 11.53 -0.34
CA THR A 356 26.97 11.12 1.01
C THR A 356 28.35 11.66 1.33
N CYS A 357 28.55 12.07 2.58
CA CYS A 357 29.78 12.64 3.11
C CYS A 357 30.82 11.55 3.39
N LEU A 358 32.04 11.79 2.92
CA LEU A 358 33.21 10.91 3.11
C LEU A 358 34.15 11.46 4.19
N THR A 359 34.37 12.77 4.24
CA THR A 359 35.26 13.41 5.23
C THR A 359 34.73 14.77 5.68
N CYS A 360 35.24 15.27 6.81
CA CYS A 360 34.83 16.53 7.44
C CYS A 360 35.97 17.57 7.44
N SER A 361 35.65 18.86 7.33
CA SER A 361 36.64 19.96 7.20
C SER A 361 37.37 20.33 8.51
N SER A 362 37.13 19.57 9.59
CA SER A 362 37.66 19.79 10.95
C SER A 362 37.81 18.44 11.65
N SER A 363 38.28 18.40 12.90
CA SER A 363 38.40 17.20 13.76
C SER A 363 37.07 16.45 14.06
N LYS A 364 36.00 16.79 13.34
CA LYS A 364 34.67 16.19 13.39
C LYS A 364 34.65 14.84 12.66
N LYS A 365 33.65 14.03 12.99
CA LYS A 365 33.41 12.70 12.44
C LYS A 365 32.21 12.74 11.49
N VAL A 366 32.21 11.88 10.47
CA VAL A 366 31.05 11.76 9.56
C VAL A 366 29.88 11.14 10.31
N ARG A 367 28.69 11.72 10.15
CA ARG A 367 27.43 11.24 10.77
C ARG A 367 27.07 9.81 10.37
N PRO A 368 26.30 9.09 11.21
CA PRO A 368 25.73 7.77 10.87
C PRO A 368 24.97 7.71 9.54
N ASP A 369 24.18 8.74 9.22
CA ASP A 369 23.44 8.83 7.96
C ASP A 369 24.29 9.25 6.75
N LYS A 370 25.57 9.57 6.99
CA LYS A 370 26.52 10.10 6.01
C LYS A 370 26.03 11.38 5.34
N LYS A 371 25.16 12.19 5.95
CA LYS A 371 24.69 13.47 5.38
C LYS A 371 25.30 14.72 6.01
N GLY A 372 26.33 14.57 6.84
CA GLY A 372 27.03 15.70 7.47
C GLY A 372 28.05 15.27 8.50
N CYS A 373 28.48 16.22 9.32
CA CYS A 373 29.55 16.01 10.31
C CYS A 373 29.09 16.29 11.75
N ILE A 374 29.60 15.52 12.71
CA ILE A 374 29.32 15.63 14.16
C ILE A 374 30.61 15.69 14.98
N ALA A 375 30.56 16.26 16.17
CA ALA A 375 31.75 16.48 17.01
C ALA A 375 32.39 15.17 17.50
N SER A 376 31.57 14.19 17.88
CA SER A 376 31.98 12.87 18.35
C SER A 376 30.92 11.84 17.98
N CYS A 377 31.33 10.58 17.84
CA CYS A 377 30.38 9.51 17.55
C CYS A 377 29.52 9.17 18.78
N PRO A 378 28.22 8.88 18.60
CA PRO A 378 27.35 8.45 19.69
C PRO A 378 27.72 7.04 20.21
N PRO A 379 27.34 6.66 21.44
CA PRO A 379 27.78 5.40 22.06
C PRO A 379 27.32 4.12 21.33
N SER A 380 26.31 4.19 20.47
CA SER A 380 25.71 3.03 19.77
C SER A 380 26.39 2.65 18.44
N VAL A 381 27.55 3.21 18.14
CA VAL A 381 28.33 2.88 16.92
C VAL A 381 29.50 1.94 17.23
N THR A 382 29.89 1.09 16.26
CA THR A 382 31.17 0.38 16.36
C THR A 382 32.28 1.38 16.06
N THR A 383 33.21 1.55 17.00
CA THR A 383 34.28 2.54 16.96
C THR A 383 35.04 2.63 15.63
N GLU A 384 35.14 3.88 15.16
CA GLU A 384 36.07 4.49 14.20
C GLU A 384 36.86 3.57 13.26
N ASN A 385 36.28 3.30 12.09
CA ASN A 385 37.11 3.18 10.89
C ASN A 385 37.28 4.59 10.30
N SER A 386 38.46 5.18 10.48
CA SER A 386 38.90 6.37 9.73
C SER A 386 38.02 7.63 9.85
N GLY A 387 37.38 7.85 11.00
CA GLY A 387 36.63 9.09 11.27
C GLY A 387 35.17 9.10 10.80
N VAL A 388 34.59 7.94 10.49
CA VAL A 388 33.17 7.75 10.16
C VAL A 388 32.45 7.04 11.31
N CYS A 389 31.29 7.56 11.72
CA CYS A 389 30.43 6.92 12.71
C CYS A 389 29.51 5.91 12.02
N GLU A 390 29.70 4.61 12.22
CA GLU A 390 28.88 3.57 11.59
C GLU A 390 28.06 2.81 12.63
N CYS A 391 26.75 2.69 12.38
CA CYS A 391 25.86 2.00 13.31
C CYS A 391 26.26 0.53 13.46
N THR A 392 26.21 0.03 14.70
CA THR A 392 26.34 -1.40 14.98
C THR A 392 25.33 -2.22 14.16
N PRO A 393 25.69 -3.44 13.68
CA PRO A 393 24.77 -4.30 12.95
C PRO A 393 23.43 -4.47 13.71
N GLY A 394 22.30 -4.21 13.02
CA GLY A 394 20.95 -4.20 13.61
C GLY A 394 20.40 -2.80 13.92
N ASN A 395 21.21 -1.75 13.80
CA ASN A 395 20.80 -0.36 13.97
C ASN A 395 20.87 0.42 12.64
N LYS A 396 19.92 1.34 12.42
CA LYS A 396 19.94 2.32 11.32
C LYS A 396 20.08 3.75 11.86
N PRO A 397 20.53 4.72 11.06
CA PRO A 397 20.54 6.12 11.49
C PRO A 397 19.14 6.63 11.89
N SER A 398 19.06 7.47 12.93
CA SER A 398 17.84 8.17 13.33
C SER A 398 17.32 9.10 12.22
N SER A 399 16.07 9.56 12.34
CA SER A 399 15.45 10.45 11.34
C SER A 399 16.19 11.79 11.18
N ASP A 400 16.87 12.26 12.22
CA ASP A 400 17.73 13.45 12.21
C ASP A 400 19.20 13.14 11.85
N GLY A 401 19.53 11.85 11.68
CA GLY A 401 20.82 11.35 11.21
C GLY A 401 21.97 11.42 12.21
N THR A 402 21.73 11.84 13.45
CA THR A 402 22.78 12.08 14.46
C THR A 402 23.08 10.86 15.33
N THR A 403 22.12 9.94 15.45
CA THR A 403 22.21 8.76 16.31
C THR A 403 21.91 7.48 15.53
N CYS A 404 22.10 6.33 16.16
CA CYS A 404 21.72 5.03 15.63
C CYS A 404 20.54 4.51 16.43
N VAL A 405 19.43 4.22 15.75
CA VAL A 405 18.22 3.62 16.31
C VAL A 405 18.07 2.21 15.79
N SER A 406 17.59 1.30 16.63
CA SER A 406 17.38 -0.07 16.21
C SER A 406 16.40 -0.17 15.05
N GLU A 407 16.69 -1.06 14.10
CA GLU A 407 15.72 -1.45 13.08
C GLU A 407 14.48 -2.09 13.75
N THR A 408 14.65 -2.67 14.94
CA THR A 408 13.58 -3.19 15.83
C THR A 408 12.87 -2.14 16.69
N ALA A 409 13.14 -0.84 16.57
CA ALA A 409 12.42 0.17 17.37
C ALA A 409 10.94 0.28 16.93
N CYS A 410 10.05 0.10 17.89
CA CYS A 410 8.59 0.16 17.78
C CYS A 410 8.09 1.60 17.66
N ASN A 411 6.99 1.80 16.93
CA ASN A 411 6.26 3.08 16.90
C ASN A 411 5.40 3.28 18.18
N THR A 412 4.99 2.20 18.83
CA THR A 412 4.17 2.22 20.04
C THR A 412 4.93 2.92 21.16
N PRO A 413 4.39 4.01 21.76
CA PRO A 413 5.06 4.72 22.84
C PRO A 413 5.38 3.80 24.01
N ASN A 414 6.57 3.95 24.58
CA ASN A 414 7.08 3.16 25.70
C ASN A 414 7.17 1.64 25.46
N CYS A 415 7.13 1.21 24.20
CA CYS A 415 7.29 -0.18 23.82
C CYS A 415 8.78 -0.54 23.61
N LYS A 416 9.24 -1.56 24.33
CA LYS A 416 10.61 -2.08 24.28
C LYS A 416 10.79 -3.11 23.17
N THR A 417 9.83 -4.02 23.01
CA THR A 417 9.78 -5.01 21.91
C THR A 417 8.39 -5.11 21.33
N CYS A 418 8.30 -5.30 20.01
CA CYS A 418 7.04 -5.42 19.29
C CYS A 418 7.14 -6.39 18.12
N ASP A 419 6.00 -6.96 17.74
CA ASP A 419 5.81 -7.66 16.49
C ASP A 419 5.39 -6.67 15.39
N ASN A 420 5.80 -6.92 14.15
CA ASN A 420 5.52 -6.08 12.97
C ASN A 420 5.91 -4.59 13.17
N PRO A 421 7.16 -4.29 13.56
CA PRO A 421 7.59 -2.94 13.86
C PRO A 421 7.37 -2.00 12.68
N LYS A 422 6.92 -0.78 12.98
CA LYS A 422 6.70 0.31 12.01
C LYS A 422 5.63 0.02 10.95
N THR A 423 4.65 -0.82 11.26
CA THR A 423 3.48 -1.09 10.43
C THR A 423 2.18 -0.70 11.15
N ASP A 424 1.07 -0.60 10.41
CA ASP A 424 -0.26 -0.32 10.99
C ASP A 424 -0.76 -1.44 11.92
N ASN A 425 -0.16 -2.64 11.84
CA ASN A 425 -0.47 -3.81 12.66
C ASN A 425 0.65 -4.11 13.67
N GLU A 426 1.41 -3.09 14.08
CA GLU A 426 2.41 -3.23 15.14
C GLU A 426 1.74 -3.63 16.47
N ILE A 427 2.31 -4.62 17.16
CA ILE A 427 1.79 -5.11 18.44
C ILE A 427 2.93 -5.09 19.45
N CYS A 428 2.79 -4.31 20.53
CA CYS A 428 3.78 -4.33 21.60
C CYS A 428 3.74 -5.67 22.37
N THR A 429 4.92 -6.27 22.55
CA THR A 429 5.11 -7.53 23.27
C THR A 429 5.78 -7.35 24.63
N GLU A 430 6.62 -6.32 24.78
CA GLU A 430 7.25 -5.94 26.05
C GLU A 430 7.32 -4.41 26.14
N CYS A 431 6.93 -3.86 27.29
CA CYS A 431 7.07 -2.43 27.58
C CYS A 431 8.46 -2.11 28.18
N ASN A 432 8.80 -0.83 28.22
CA ASN A 432 10.01 -0.36 28.90
C ASN A 432 9.94 -0.68 30.41
N ASP A 433 11.11 -0.71 31.05
CA ASP A 433 11.17 -1.00 32.49
C ASP A 433 10.41 0.08 33.28
N GLY A 434 9.44 -0.33 34.10
CA GLY A 434 8.54 0.55 34.85
C GLY A 434 7.18 0.80 34.18
N ASP A 435 6.98 0.33 32.95
CA ASP A 435 5.70 0.36 32.24
C ASP A 435 5.04 -1.04 32.21
N TYR A 436 3.71 -1.06 32.00
CA TYR A 436 2.89 -2.26 31.98
C TYR A 436 2.16 -2.40 30.64
N LEU A 437 2.14 -3.63 30.14
CA LEU A 437 1.43 -3.98 28.91
C LEU A 437 -0.09 -4.04 29.15
N THR A 438 -0.86 -3.23 28.42
CA THR A 438 -2.33 -3.20 28.49
C THR A 438 -2.97 -4.36 27.71
N PRO A 439 -4.27 -4.64 27.91
CA PRO A 439 -5.00 -5.63 27.09
C PRO A 439 -4.95 -5.34 25.59
N THR A 440 -4.92 -4.06 25.21
CA THR A 440 -4.81 -3.56 23.83
C THR A 440 -3.37 -3.54 23.30
N LYS A 441 -2.40 -4.12 24.03
CA LYS A 441 -0.99 -4.18 23.64
C LYS A 441 -0.35 -2.81 23.47
N GLN A 442 -0.77 -1.87 24.32
CA GLN A 442 -0.14 -0.57 24.53
C GLN A 442 0.63 -0.57 25.84
N CYS A 443 1.47 0.43 26.07
CA CYS A 443 2.23 0.56 27.32
C CYS A 443 1.71 1.73 28.17
N THR A 444 1.49 1.50 29.46
CA THR A 444 1.09 2.51 30.44
C THR A 444 2.00 2.48 31.66
N GLN A 445 2.20 3.63 32.31
CA GLN A 445 2.96 3.72 33.57
C GLN A 445 2.18 3.20 34.79
N SER A 446 0.84 3.10 34.67
CA SER A 446 -0.01 2.54 35.71
C SER A 446 -1.30 1.97 35.11
N CYS A 447 -1.63 0.75 35.51
CA CYS A 447 -2.84 0.04 35.11
C CYS A 447 -4.09 0.56 35.84
N GLY A 448 -3.92 1.14 37.03
CA GLY A 448 -5.02 1.75 37.79
C GLY A 448 -5.71 2.90 37.06
N ALA A 449 -5.01 3.59 36.14
CA ALA A 449 -5.61 4.60 35.28
C ALA A 449 -6.62 4.03 34.26
N ILE A 450 -6.52 2.74 33.96
CA ILE A 450 -7.44 1.99 33.08
C ILE A 450 -8.69 1.56 33.87
N GLY A 451 -8.69 1.71 35.19
CA GLY A 451 -9.82 1.39 36.06
C GLY A 451 -9.74 -0.04 36.58
N SER A 452 -10.44 -0.97 35.95
CA SER A 452 -10.62 -2.36 36.41
C SER A 452 -9.39 -3.25 36.26
N TYR A 453 -8.20 -2.67 36.33
CA TYR A 453 -6.92 -3.35 36.22
C TYR A 453 -5.97 -2.88 37.32
N TYR A 454 -5.08 -3.77 37.75
CA TYR A 454 -3.99 -3.46 38.68
C TYR A 454 -2.64 -3.77 38.04
N ASP A 455 -1.60 -3.20 38.64
CA ASP A 455 -0.22 -3.36 38.23
C ASP A 455 0.21 -4.81 38.55
N GLY A 456 0.16 -5.68 37.54
CA GLY A 456 0.58 -7.08 37.62
C GLY A 456 2.06 -7.26 37.29
N ASP A 457 2.48 -8.48 36.94
CA ASP A 457 3.86 -8.72 36.52
C ASP A 457 4.09 -8.25 35.07
N LYS A 458 4.62 -7.03 34.92
CA LYS A 458 4.91 -6.34 33.63
C LYS A 458 3.70 -6.15 32.69
N ALA A 459 2.50 -6.46 33.16
CA ALA A 459 1.25 -6.35 32.42
C ALA A 459 0.11 -5.91 33.33
N CYS A 460 -0.92 -5.32 32.74
CA CYS A 460 -2.14 -4.96 33.44
C CYS A 460 -3.02 -6.20 33.64
N GLU A 461 -3.18 -6.58 34.90
CA GLU A 461 -4.02 -7.72 35.27
C GLU A 461 -5.42 -7.24 35.66
N PRO A 462 -6.48 -7.94 35.22
CA PRO A 462 -7.84 -7.53 35.52
C PRO A 462 -8.17 -7.74 36.99
N CYS A 463 -8.89 -6.77 37.56
CA CYS A 463 -9.50 -6.89 38.86
C CYS A 463 -10.60 -7.97 38.88
N ASP A 464 -11.05 -8.32 40.08
CA ASP A 464 -12.28 -9.11 40.21
C ASP A 464 -13.46 -8.34 39.57
N PRO A 465 -14.36 -9.00 38.82
CA PRO A 465 -15.48 -8.34 38.15
C PRO A 465 -16.41 -7.52 39.06
N SER A 466 -16.38 -7.78 40.37
CA SER A 466 -17.11 -7.00 41.36
C SER A 466 -16.48 -5.63 41.68
N CYS A 467 -15.22 -5.40 41.31
CA CYS A 467 -14.47 -4.18 41.59
C CYS A 467 -14.38 -3.27 40.36
N ALA A 468 -14.45 -1.94 40.57
CA ALA A 468 -14.07 -0.96 39.56
C ALA A 468 -12.55 -0.67 39.55
N GLY A 469 -11.87 -0.94 40.66
CA GLY A 469 -10.41 -0.90 40.80
C GLY A 469 -9.99 -1.74 42.00
N CYS A 470 -8.75 -2.23 42.04
CA CYS A 470 -8.28 -3.15 43.06
C CYS A 470 -6.78 -3.01 43.32
N THR A 471 -6.30 -3.55 44.44
CA THR A 471 -4.84 -3.65 44.71
C THR A 471 -4.22 -4.91 44.15
N THR A 472 -5.00 -5.99 44.03
CA THR A 472 -4.58 -7.28 43.50
C THR A 472 -5.83 -8.12 43.19
N LYS A 473 -5.63 -9.35 42.73
CA LYS A 473 -6.70 -10.29 42.45
C LYS A 473 -7.54 -10.63 43.68
N GLY A 474 -8.86 -10.53 43.52
CA GLY A 474 -9.84 -11.09 44.45
C GLY A 474 -10.96 -10.11 44.84
N PRO A 475 -12.14 -10.64 45.24
CA PRO A 475 -13.34 -9.84 45.48
C PRO A 475 -13.27 -8.98 46.75
N ALA A 476 -12.31 -9.25 47.65
CA ALA A 476 -12.05 -8.48 48.86
C ALA A 476 -10.85 -7.54 48.75
N LYS A 477 -10.36 -7.31 47.51
CA LYS A 477 -9.18 -6.48 47.21
C LYS A 477 -9.55 -5.23 46.42
N CYS A 478 -10.82 -4.87 46.36
CA CYS A 478 -11.29 -3.67 45.68
C CYS A 478 -10.77 -2.41 46.38
N THR A 479 -10.37 -1.41 45.59
CA THR A 479 -10.04 -0.04 46.01
C THR A 479 -11.08 0.96 45.51
N LEU A 480 -11.84 0.58 44.49
CA LEU A 480 -12.95 1.35 43.95
C LEU A 480 -14.08 0.39 43.56
N CYS A 481 -15.32 0.82 43.77
CA CYS A 481 -16.50 0.05 43.43
C CYS A 481 -17.23 0.64 42.23
N PRO A 482 -17.94 -0.20 41.44
CA PRO A 482 -18.81 0.29 40.39
C PRO A 482 -19.89 1.23 40.96
N PRO A 483 -20.41 2.18 40.16
CA PRO A 483 -21.55 3.02 40.58
C PRO A 483 -22.71 2.18 41.12
N GLY A 484 -23.34 2.66 42.20
CA GLY A 484 -24.39 1.92 42.91
C GLY A 484 -23.87 0.87 43.91
N LYS A 485 -22.55 0.79 44.13
CA LYS A 485 -21.92 -0.06 45.16
C LYS A 485 -20.91 0.72 45.98
N ARG A 486 -20.94 0.51 47.30
CA ARG A 486 -19.99 1.14 48.25
C ARG A 486 -18.88 0.17 48.63
N LEU A 487 -17.69 0.72 48.93
CA LEU A 487 -16.56 -0.07 49.38
C LEU A 487 -16.66 -0.39 50.88
N GLN A 488 -16.68 -1.67 51.21
CA GLN A 488 -16.57 -2.19 52.57
C GLN A 488 -15.14 -2.70 52.77
N TYR A 489 -14.30 -1.96 53.49
CA TYR A 489 -12.93 -2.37 53.75
C TYR A 489 -12.85 -3.66 54.58
N THR A 490 -11.85 -4.48 54.30
CA THR A 490 -11.58 -5.71 55.06
C THR A 490 -11.13 -5.40 56.48
N ASN A 491 -10.41 -4.29 56.67
CA ASN A 491 -9.95 -3.77 57.95
C ASN A 491 -9.72 -2.25 57.84
N ASP A 492 -9.12 -1.65 58.87
CA ASP A 492 -8.84 -0.21 58.88
C ASP A 492 -7.70 0.24 57.96
N ASP A 493 -6.98 -0.70 57.33
CA ASP A 493 -5.89 -0.39 56.39
C ASP A 493 -6.43 -0.29 54.95
N PRO A 494 -6.47 0.93 54.36
CA PRO A 494 -6.99 1.11 53.01
C PRO A 494 -6.16 0.41 51.93
N ASN A 495 -4.90 0.09 52.21
CA ASN A 495 -4.02 -0.60 51.26
C ASN A 495 -4.39 -2.07 51.08
N GLN A 496 -5.13 -2.66 52.01
CA GLN A 496 -5.57 -4.06 51.90
C GLN A 496 -6.85 -4.22 51.07
N GLY A 497 -7.47 -3.11 50.68
CA GLY A 497 -8.71 -3.07 49.92
C GLY A 497 -9.93 -3.55 50.71
N GLY A 498 -11.00 -3.80 49.98
CA GLY A 498 -12.28 -4.22 50.52
C GLY A 498 -13.15 -4.96 49.52
N SER A 499 -14.37 -5.27 49.94
CA SER A 499 -15.40 -5.85 49.09
C SER A 499 -16.41 -4.79 48.67
N CYS A 500 -16.89 -4.85 47.44
CA CYS A 500 -17.97 -3.99 46.98
C CYS A 500 -19.32 -4.53 47.42
N VAL A 501 -19.98 -3.80 48.30
CA VAL A 501 -21.32 -4.13 48.81
C VAL A 501 -22.36 -3.16 48.24
N ASP A 502 -23.63 -3.48 48.40
CA ASP A 502 -24.70 -2.60 47.94
C ASP A 502 -24.59 -1.20 48.57
N GLU A 503 -24.91 -0.18 47.77
CA GLU A 503 -25.07 1.18 48.26
C GLU A 503 -26.12 1.30 49.37
N CYS A 504 -26.15 2.46 50.02
CA CYS A 504 -27.10 2.73 51.10
C CYS A 504 -28.55 2.49 50.65
N LYS A 505 -29.27 1.69 51.46
CA LYS A 505 -30.71 1.49 51.37
C LYS A 505 -31.33 2.01 52.67
N ALA A 506 -32.37 2.84 52.54
CA ALA A 506 -33.06 3.37 53.70
C ALA A 506 -33.55 2.23 54.58
N GLU A 507 -33.52 2.43 55.89
CA GLU A 507 -33.90 1.47 56.92
C GLU A 507 -32.96 0.27 57.13
N VAL A 508 -31.91 0.12 56.32
CA VAL A 508 -30.90 -0.96 56.39
C VAL A 508 -29.65 -0.45 57.13
N ASP A 509 -28.99 -1.33 57.90
CA ASP A 509 -27.73 -1.05 58.62
C ASP A 509 -27.75 0.21 59.52
N GLY A 510 -28.91 0.51 60.13
CA GLY A 510 -29.08 1.65 61.05
C GLY A 510 -29.20 3.02 60.37
N CYS A 511 -29.25 3.06 59.03
CA CYS A 511 -29.43 4.30 58.29
C CYS A 511 -30.91 4.68 58.16
N ALA A 512 -31.25 5.93 58.50
CA ALA A 512 -32.59 6.49 58.30
C ALA A 512 -32.74 7.09 56.88
N GLU A 513 -31.72 7.83 56.41
CA GLU A 513 -31.77 8.52 55.12
C GLU A 513 -30.48 8.30 54.32
N CYS A 514 -30.62 7.92 53.05
CA CYS A 514 -29.51 7.73 52.11
C CYS A 514 -29.38 8.93 51.16
N GLY A 515 -29.14 10.12 51.72
CA GLY A 515 -29.10 11.38 50.99
C GLY A 515 -27.72 11.76 50.42
N ALA A 516 -26.64 11.15 50.89
CA ALA A 516 -25.30 11.46 50.41
C ALA A 516 -24.98 10.69 49.13
N VAL A 517 -24.70 11.38 48.02
CA VAL A 517 -24.38 10.75 46.73
C VAL A 517 -22.96 11.13 46.35
N ILE A 518 -22.04 10.15 46.38
CA ILE A 518 -20.61 10.37 46.15
C ILE A 518 -20.15 9.40 45.07
N GLY A 519 -19.60 9.92 43.97
CA GLY A 519 -19.14 9.09 42.84
C GLY A 519 -20.25 8.22 42.24
N GLY A 520 -21.50 8.72 42.23
CA GLY A 520 -22.66 7.98 41.73
C GLY A 520 -23.15 6.84 42.64
N THR A 521 -22.70 6.80 43.89
CA THR A 521 -23.09 5.78 44.88
C THR A 521 -23.76 6.46 46.08
N LYS A 522 -24.86 5.89 46.58
CA LYS A 522 -25.56 6.39 47.76
C LYS A 522 -24.90 5.92 49.05
N TYR A 523 -24.76 6.85 49.97
CA TYR A 523 -24.23 6.70 51.32
C TYR A 523 -25.24 7.20 52.34
N CYS A 524 -25.11 6.75 53.58
CA CYS A 524 -25.98 7.23 54.64
C CYS A 524 -25.67 8.69 54.96
N SER A 525 -26.70 9.54 54.96
CA SER A 525 -26.61 10.94 55.39
C SER A 525 -27.16 11.15 56.80
N LYS A 526 -27.94 10.21 57.32
CA LYS A 526 -28.54 10.30 58.67
C LYS A 526 -28.83 8.93 59.27
N CYS A 527 -28.41 8.71 60.50
CA CYS A 527 -28.64 7.51 61.29
C CYS A 527 -29.97 7.56 62.05
N LYS A 528 -30.48 6.38 62.42
CA LYS A 528 -31.72 6.28 63.21
C LYS A 528 -31.51 6.69 64.67
N GLU A 529 -30.38 6.31 65.23
CA GLU A 529 -30.05 6.60 66.62
C GLU A 529 -29.54 8.05 66.77
N ASP A 530 -30.15 8.82 67.68
CA ASP A 530 -29.85 10.25 67.85
C ASP A 530 -28.38 10.57 68.14
N LYS A 531 -27.67 9.66 68.82
CA LYS A 531 -26.25 9.81 69.21
C LYS A 531 -25.28 9.16 68.22
N TRP A 532 -25.78 8.65 67.10
CA TRP A 532 -24.98 8.07 66.03
C TRP A 532 -24.85 9.08 64.90
N ALA A 533 -23.84 8.89 64.06
CA ALA A 533 -23.64 9.69 62.87
C ALA A 533 -23.04 8.82 61.76
N PRO A 534 -23.18 9.20 60.48
CA PRO A 534 -22.51 8.51 59.39
C PRO A 534 -21.00 8.74 59.46
N GLN A 535 -20.24 7.66 59.58
CA GLN A 535 -18.79 7.64 59.40
C GLN A 535 -18.48 7.00 58.03
N ASN A 536 -17.88 7.77 57.12
CA ASN A 536 -17.66 7.33 55.74
C ASN A 536 -18.93 6.79 55.06
N GLY A 537 -20.09 7.36 55.41
CA GLY A 537 -21.38 6.96 54.85
C GLY A 537 -22.03 5.71 55.44
N VAL A 538 -21.50 5.18 56.56
CA VAL A 538 -22.09 4.07 57.32
C VAL A 538 -22.35 4.52 58.75
N CYS A 539 -23.50 4.15 59.33
CA CYS A 539 -23.86 4.56 60.68
C CYS A 539 -22.96 3.94 61.75
N ALA A 540 -22.41 4.79 62.60
CA ALA A 540 -21.55 4.39 63.71
C ALA A 540 -21.85 5.22 64.97
N ASN A 541 -21.59 4.61 66.12
CA ASN A 541 -21.78 5.27 67.41
C ASN A 541 -20.70 6.34 67.65
N SER A 542 -21.13 7.59 67.77
CA SER A 542 -20.24 8.74 67.91
C SER A 542 -19.58 8.87 69.31
N VAL A 543 -20.14 8.23 70.34
CA VAL A 543 -19.80 8.47 71.76
C VAL A 543 -18.73 7.53 72.32
N THR A 544 -17.93 6.88 71.45
CA THR A 544 -16.86 5.96 71.88
C THR A 544 -15.50 6.68 72.01
N ARG A 545 -14.49 6.01 72.59
CA ARG A 545 -13.13 6.55 72.90
C ARG A 545 -12.39 7.21 71.72
N ASN A 546 -12.82 6.97 70.48
CA ASN A 546 -12.29 7.55 69.25
C ASN A 546 -13.42 8.22 68.44
N SER A 547 -14.09 9.22 69.01
CA SER A 547 -15.22 9.91 68.37
C SER A 547 -14.78 10.56 67.06
N PHE A 548 -15.26 10.04 65.92
CA PHE A 548 -15.04 10.64 64.59
C PHE A 548 -15.88 11.90 64.38
N CYS A 549 -16.90 12.08 65.22
CA CYS A 549 -17.81 13.21 65.23
C CYS A 549 -17.85 13.80 66.64
N THR A 550 -17.49 15.07 66.78
CA THR A 550 -17.44 15.75 68.09
C THR A 550 -18.83 16.18 68.55
N ASN A 551 -19.73 16.47 67.61
CA ASN A 551 -21.12 16.85 67.88
C ASN A 551 -22.09 16.04 67.01
N ALA A 552 -22.67 14.97 67.58
CA ALA A 552 -23.72 14.18 66.95
C ALA A 552 -25.08 14.51 67.55
N ALA A 553 -26.04 14.89 66.71
CA ALA A 553 -27.41 15.19 67.12
C ALA A 553 -28.41 14.81 66.03
N GLY A 554 -29.49 14.11 66.41
CA GLY A 554 -30.56 13.74 65.47
C GLY A 554 -30.10 12.79 64.35
N GLY A 555 -29.08 11.96 64.63
CA GLY A 555 -28.54 11.00 63.68
C GLY A 555 -27.55 11.58 62.67
N VAL A 556 -27.19 12.86 62.76
CA VAL A 556 -26.20 13.51 61.89
C VAL A 556 -25.03 14.04 62.72
N CYS A 557 -23.89 14.22 62.06
CA CYS A 557 -22.78 14.98 62.62
C CYS A 557 -22.85 16.45 62.21
N THR A 558 -22.55 17.37 63.12
CA THR A 558 -22.40 18.80 62.81
C THR A 558 -20.97 19.29 62.92
N GLN A 559 -20.08 18.50 63.51
CA GLN A 559 -18.65 18.82 63.59
C GLN A 559 -17.82 17.53 63.67
N CYS A 560 -16.89 17.38 62.73
CA CYS A 560 -16.05 16.20 62.64
C CYS A 560 -14.78 16.34 63.50
N ALA A 561 -14.23 15.20 63.92
CA ALA A 561 -12.90 15.16 64.51
C ALA A 561 -11.82 15.40 63.45
N ALA A 562 -10.58 15.61 63.91
CA ALA A 562 -9.42 15.75 63.02
C ALA A 562 -9.31 14.57 62.01
N ASP A 563 -8.70 14.85 60.86
CA ASP A 563 -8.55 13.94 59.71
C ASP A 563 -9.86 13.53 59.01
N HIS A 564 -10.98 14.14 59.39
CA HIS A 564 -12.29 13.99 58.76
C HIS A 564 -12.84 15.34 58.33
N PHE A 565 -13.67 15.35 57.30
CA PHE A 565 -14.44 16.51 56.89
C PHE A 565 -15.94 16.21 56.88
N LEU A 566 -16.74 17.24 57.11
CA LEU A 566 -18.19 17.20 57.12
C LEU A 566 -18.72 17.28 55.69
N GLN A 567 -19.59 16.35 55.32
CA GLN A 567 -20.31 16.35 54.05
C GLN A 567 -21.67 15.68 54.27
N ASP A 568 -22.76 16.28 53.80
CA ASP A 568 -24.11 15.69 53.82
C ASP A 568 -24.51 15.03 55.16
N GLY A 569 -24.17 15.66 56.30
CA GLY A 569 -24.51 15.18 57.65
C GLY A 569 -23.62 14.05 58.20
N GLY A 570 -22.57 13.64 57.48
CA GLY A 570 -21.61 12.62 57.88
C GLY A 570 -20.16 13.11 57.91
N CYS A 571 -19.29 12.37 58.59
CA CYS A 571 -17.86 12.63 58.63
C CYS A 571 -17.10 11.63 57.76
N TYR A 572 -16.35 12.18 56.80
CA TYR A 572 -15.60 11.40 55.82
C TYR A 572 -14.11 11.56 56.05
N LYS A 573 -13.40 10.44 56.12
CA LYS A 573 -11.97 10.40 56.39
C LYS A 573 -11.16 10.77 55.15
N LEU A 574 -10.13 11.59 55.31
CA LEU A 574 -9.17 11.87 54.24
C LEU A 574 -8.38 10.61 53.87
N GLY A 575 -7.95 10.52 52.61
CA GLY A 575 -7.13 9.39 52.13
C GLY A 575 -7.86 8.04 52.05
N ARG A 576 -9.18 8.01 52.29
CA ARG A 576 -10.00 6.79 52.24
C ARG A 576 -11.28 7.00 51.45
N GLN A 577 -11.70 6.01 50.66
CA GLN A 577 -13.02 6.02 50.03
C GLN A 577 -14.16 6.04 51.08
N PRO A 578 -15.25 6.80 50.85
CA PRO A 578 -15.47 7.68 49.70
C PRO A 578 -14.86 9.08 49.86
N GLY A 579 -14.38 9.44 51.05
CA GLY A 579 -13.89 10.79 51.39
C GLY A 579 -12.78 11.32 50.47
N ILE A 580 -11.86 10.46 50.03
CA ILE A 580 -10.77 10.79 49.10
C ILE A 580 -11.27 11.30 47.73
N GLN A 581 -12.52 11.00 47.34
CA GLN A 581 -13.11 11.51 46.09
C GLN A 581 -13.60 12.96 46.22
N ILE A 582 -13.76 13.45 47.44
CA ILE A 582 -14.34 14.78 47.70
C ILE A 582 -13.26 15.73 48.19
N CYS A 583 -12.46 15.29 49.17
CA CYS A 583 -11.54 16.15 49.88
C CYS A 583 -10.14 15.54 50.00
N THR A 584 -9.13 16.37 49.71
CA THR A 584 -7.72 16.01 49.85
C THR A 584 -7.07 16.60 51.10
N LEU A 585 -7.66 17.68 51.64
CA LEU A 585 -7.18 18.36 52.85
C LEU A 585 -8.36 18.97 53.60
N ALA A 586 -8.49 18.66 54.90
CA ALA A 586 -9.51 19.21 55.79
C ALA A 586 -8.89 20.26 56.72
N ASP A 587 -9.69 21.24 57.13
CA ASP A 587 -9.30 22.27 58.10
C ASP A 587 -9.52 21.81 59.56
N SER A 588 -9.11 22.64 60.51
CA SER A 588 -9.26 22.39 61.95
C SER A 588 -10.71 22.39 62.45
N ASN A 589 -11.66 22.87 61.64
CA ASN A 589 -13.09 22.90 61.96
C ASN A 589 -13.84 21.70 61.38
N GLY A 590 -13.15 20.83 60.63
CA GLY A 590 -13.76 19.69 59.94
C GLY A 590 -14.43 20.07 58.63
N GLY A 591 -14.12 21.22 58.04
CA GLY A 591 -14.48 21.57 56.66
C GLY A 591 -13.43 21.06 55.67
N CYS A 592 -13.82 20.82 54.42
CA CYS A 592 -12.86 20.58 53.36
C CYS A 592 -12.17 21.89 52.96
N GLN A 593 -10.83 21.91 53.01
CA GLN A 593 -10.00 23.03 52.57
C GLN A 593 -9.60 22.90 51.09
N THR A 594 -9.38 21.67 50.61
CA THR A 594 -8.97 21.41 49.23
C THR A 594 -9.78 20.27 48.63
N CYS A 595 -10.67 20.61 47.70
CA CYS A 595 -11.50 19.65 47.01
C CYS A 595 -10.68 18.80 46.04
N ALA A 596 -10.95 17.50 46.00
CA ALA A 596 -10.27 16.55 45.13
C ALA A 596 -10.48 16.85 43.64
N ASN A 597 -11.56 17.56 43.30
CA ASN A 597 -11.89 17.98 41.93
C ASN A 597 -11.27 19.32 41.50
N SER A 598 -10.36 19.88 42.33
CA SER A 598 -9.69 21.17 42.11
C SER A 598 -10.56 22.43 42.24
N LEU A 599 -11.81 22.31 42.67
CA LEU A 599 -12.66 23.46 42.98
C LEU A 599 -12.34 24.06 44.35
N GLN A 600 -12.75 25.31 44.54
CA GLN A 600 -12.74 25.93 45.86
C GLN A 600 -13.95 25.41 46.66
N PRO A 601 -13.76 25.02 47.93
CA PRO A 601 -14.86 24.65 48.81
C PRO A 601 -15.75 25.86 49.10
N ASN A 602 -17.06 25.62 49.19
CA ASN A 602 -18.05 26.59 49.61
C ASN A 602 -18.54 26.23 51.01
N ASP A 603 -18.18 27.04 52.00
CA ASP A 603 -18.48 26.80 53.42
C ASP A 603 -18.02 25.41 53.92
N GLY A 604 -16.83 25.00 53.47
CA GLY A 604 -16.24 23.69 53.82
C GLY A 604 -16.80 22.49 53.04
N ALA A 605 -17.81 22.67 52.18
CA ALA A 605 -18.33 21.62 51.29
C ALA A 605 -17.80 21.78 49.85
N CYS A 606 -17.57 20.68 49.15
CA CYS A 606 -17.03 20.70 47.79
C CYS A 606 -18.14 20.62 46.72
N PRO A 607 -18.26 21.61 45.81
CA PRO A 607 -19.16 21.51 44.65
C PRO A 607 -18.74 20.39 43.71
N SER A 608 -19.63 19.93 42.82
CA SER A 608 -19.34 18.88 41.84
C SER A 608 -18.96 19.44 40.45
N CYS A 609 -18.20 18.66 39.69
CA CYS A 609 -17.92 18.95 38.28
C CYS A 609 -18.97 18.33 37.38
N HIS A 610 -19.05 18.80 36.13
CA HIS A 610 -19.84 18.13 35.10
C HIS A 610 -19.42 16.65 34.96
N SER A 611 -20.37 15.77 34.65
CA SER A 611 -20.18 14.31 34.62
C SER A 611 -19.04 13.80 33.71
N THR A 612 -18.65 14.58 32.70
CA THR A 612 -17.53 14.26 31.79
C THR A 612 -16.16 14.69 32.31
N CYS A 613 -16.11 15.53 33.35
CA CYS A 613 -14.89 16.02 33.95
C CYS A 613 -14.54 15.20 35.21
N LYS A 614 -13.26 14.91 35.41
CA LYS A 614 -12.74 14.41 36.69
C LYS A 614 -12.37 15.57 37.62
N THR A 615 -11.75 16.61 37.07
CA THR A 615 -11.46 17.87 37.76
C THR A 615 -11.91 19.02 36.88
N CYS A 616 -12.27 20.16 37.45
CA CYS A 616 -12.78 21.31 36.71
C CYS A 616 -12.39 22.64 37.37
N SER A 617 -12.42 23.72 36.58
CA SER A 617 -12.22 25.09 37.08
C SER A 617 -13.54 25.77 37.45
N THR A 618 -14.68 25.20 37.04
CA THR A 618 -16.02 25.73 37.31
C THR A 618 -16.98 24.57 37.53
N ALA A 619 -17.76 24.64 38.61
CA ALA A 619 -18.73 23.61 38.96
C ALA A 619 -19.76 23.40 37.83
N ASP A 620 -20.15 22.15 37.61
CA ASP A 620 -21.18 21.71 36.66
C ASP A 620 -21.06 22.21 35.20
N SER A 621 -19.88 22.72 34.80
CA SER A 621 -19.62 23.22 33.45
C SER A 621 -18.82 22.20 32.62
N SER A 622 -19.39 21.78 31.49
CA SER A 622 -18.82 20.75 30.61
C SER A 622 -17.62 21.21 29.77
N ASP A 623 -17.40 22.53 29.68
CA ASP A 623 -16.36 23.20 28.89
C ASP A 623 -15.22 23.79 29.74
N LYS A 624 -15.19 23.41 31.02
CA LYS A 624 -14.26 23.90 32.05
C LYS A 624 -13.59 22.77 32.82
N CYS A 625 -13.46 21.58 32.23
CA CYS A 625 -12.71 20.44 32.77
C CYS A 625 -11.19 20.68 32.77
N THR A 626 -10.51 20.51 33.90
CA THR A 626 -9.04 20.50 33.94
C THR A 626 -8.48 19.08 33.73
N SER A 627 -9.29 18.04 33.94
CA SER A 627 -9.00 16.66 33.55
C SER A 627 -10.30 15.90 33.28
N CYS A 628 -10.22 14.83 32.51
CA CYS A 628 -11.39 14.08 32.05
C CYS A 628 -11.74 12.88 32.92
N ALA A 629 -13.03 12.60 33.00
CA ALA A 629 -13.54 11.35 33.55
C ALA A 629 -13.06 10.16 32.70
N ALA A 630 -13.05 8.96 33.29
CA ALA A 630 -12.70 7.74 32.56
C ALA A 630 -13.61 7.57 31.33
N GLY A 631 -13.03 7.13 30.20
CA GLY A 631 -13.73 7.06 28.92
C GLY A 631 -13.78 8.38 28.13
N TYR A 632 -13.17 9.45 28.66
CA TYR A 632 -13.06 10.73 27.97
C TYR A 632 -11.61 11.21 27.89
N TYR A 633 -11.28 11.95 26.84
CA TYR A 633 -9.97 12.58 26.62
C TYR A 633 -10.13 14.08 26.33
N MET A 634 -9.05 14.84 26.52
CA MET A 634 -9.01 16.28 26.25
C MET A 634 -8.03 16.55 25.10
N VAL A 635 -8.33 17.54 24.25
CA VAL A 635 -7.49 17.90 23.08
C VAL A 635 -7.04 19.35 23.18
N GLY A 636 -5.74 19.60 23.07
CA GLY A 636 -5.18 20.95 23.03
C GLY A 636 -5.25 21.74 24.34
N SER A 637 -4.96 23.04 24.27
CA SER A 637 -4.94 23.97 25.41
C SER A 637 -6.18 24.88 25.48
N GLY A 638 -7.23 24.58 24.73
CA GLY A 638 -8.49 25.33 24.72
C GLY A 638 -9.65 24.45 24.26
N PRO A 639 -10.91 24.94 24.33
CA PRO A 639 -11.68 24.87 25.58
C PRO A 639 -11.53 23.51 26.28
N ASN A 640 -11.51 23.56 27.60
CA ASN A 640 -11.33 22.47 28.55
C ASN A 640 -12.49 21.44 28.52
N THR A 641 -12.83 20.92 27.35
CA THR A 641 -13.95 20.02 27.10
C THR A 641 -13.45 18.59 26.93
N CYS A 642 -14.07 17.67 27.66
CA CYS A 642 -13.77 16.24 27.59
C CYS A 642 -14.62 15.55 26.53
N ILE A 643 -13.97 14.88 25.57
CA ILE A 643 -14.59 14.15 24.45
C ILE A 643 -14.52 12.66 24.72
N SER A 644 -15.59 11.92 24.40
CA SER A 644 -15.63 10.46 24.57
C SER A 644 -14.57 9.77 23.71
N CYS A 645 -13.92 8.73 24.23
CA CYS A 645 -12.87 7.97 23.55
C CYS A 645 -13.31 7.32 22.22
N ASP A 646 -14.62 7.13 22.01
CA ASP A 646 -15.22 6.61 20.78
C ASP A 646 -15.51 7.69 19.73
N SER A 647 -15.38 8.97 20.10
CA SER A 647 -15.82 10.10 19.32
C SER A 647 -14.64 10.84 18.71
N ASN A 648 -14.85 11.41 17.52
CA ASN A 648 -13.84 12.22 16.83
C ASN A 648 -13.87 13.67 17.32
N SER A 649 -12.71 14.31 17.42
CA SER A 649 -12.60 15.74 17.71
C SER A 649 -11.48 16.37 16.88
N GLY A 650 -11.85 17.18 15.90
CA GLY A 650 -10.91 17.81 14.96
C GLY A 650 -10.01 16.78 14.25
N SER A 651 -8.70 16.92 14.45
CA SER A 651 -7.66 16.03 13.90
C SER A 651 -7.43 14.75 14.73
N VAL A 652 -8.08 14.64 15.91
CA VAL A 652 -8.03 13.43 16.74
C VAL A 652 -9.19 12.50 16.38
N LYS A 653 -8.88 11.22 16.15
CA LYS A 653 -9.85 10.17 15.81
C LYS A 653 -10.12 9.26 17.01
N GLY A 654 -11.37 9.15 17.41
CA GLY A 654 -11.82 8.21 18.43
C GLY A 654 -11.70 6.76 17.94
N VAL A 655 -11.63 5.83 18.87
CA VAL A 655 -11.62 4.38 18.59
C VAL A 655 -12.96 3.79 19.02
N ALA A 656 -13.71 3.22 18.08
CA ALA A 656 -15.02 2.66 18.35
C ALA A 656 -14.96 1.61 19.47
N GLY A 657 -15.84 1.75 20.47
CA GLY A 657 -15.90 0.86 21.63
C GLY A 657 -14.78 1.08 22.66
N CYS A 658 -13.94 2.10 22.51
CA CYS A 658 -12.89 2.37 23.47
C CYS A 658 -13.45 2.92 24.80
N MET A 659 -13.19 2.23 25.90
CA MET A 659 -13.65 2.58 27.26
C MET A 659 -12.63 3.40 28.05
N SER A 660 -11.36 3.37 27.67
CA SER A 660 -10.30 4.16 28.29
C SER A 660 -9.23 4.48 27.26
N CYS A 661 -8.84 5.74 27.17
CA CYS A 661 -7.89 6.21 26.16
C CYS A 661 -7.04 7.39 26.64
N ALA A 662 -5.95 7.63 25.91
CA ALA A 662 -5.17 8.86 26.00
C ALA A 662 -5.13 9.59 24.64
N PRO A 663 -5.06 10.94 24.63
CA PRO A 663 -4.85 11.69 23.40
C PRO A 663 -3.49 11.35 22.78
N PRO A 664 -3.38 11.35 21.44
CA PRO A 664 -2.11 11.07 20.76
C PRO A 664 -1.10 12.22 20.96
N PRO A 665 0.22 11.94 20.84
CA PRO A 665 1.24 12.96 20.82
C PRO A 665 0.93 14.02 19.74
N ASN A 666 1.00 15.31 20.10
CA ASN A 666 0.69 16.45 19.23
C ASN A 666 -0.79 16.63 18.81
N ASN A 667 -1.75 15.98 19.50
CA ASN A 667 -3.19 16.14 19.26
C ASN A 667 -3.61 15.82 17.81
N GLN A 668 -2.93 14.89 17.15
CA GLN A 668 -3.20 14.47 15.78
C GLN A 668 -3.16 12.94 15.69
N GLY A 669 -4.10 12.34 14.96
CA GLY A 669 -4.18 10.89 14.79
C GLY A 669 -5.19 10.21 15.73
N SER A 670 -5.12 8.89 15.85
CA SER A 670 -6.07 8.13 16.66
C SER A 670 -5.73 8.19 18.15
N VAL A 671 -6.74 8.17 19.02
CA VAL A 671 -6.54 8.03 20.47
C VAL A 671 -5.85 6.70 20.79
N VAL A 672 -4.95 6.71 21.76
CA VAL A 672 -4.33 5.49 22.27
C VAL A 672 -5.35 4.79 23.15
N CYS A 673 -5.96 3.73 22.65
CA CYS A 673 -6.98 2.99 23.39
C CYS A 673 -6.34 1.95 24.32
N TYR A 674 -6.64 2.03 25.61
CA TYR A 674 -6.16 1.08 26.62
C TYR A 674 -7.14 -0.06 26.90
N LEU A 675 -8.43 0.15 26.65
CA LEU A 675 -9.49 -0.82 26.90
C LEU A 675 -10.62 -0.68 25.88
N ILE A 676 -11.08 -1.80 25.33
CA ILE A 676 -12.19 -1.87 24.37
C ILE A 676 -13.35 -2.65 25.00
N ASN A 677 -14.59 -2.22 24.74
CA ASN A 677 -15.80 -2.95 25.09
C ASN A 677 -16.07 -4.04 24.04
N ASP A 678 -15.84 -5.30 24.38
CA ASP A 678 -16.08 -6.46 23.49
C ASP A 678 -17.57 -6.70 23.16
N SER A 679 -18.49 -5.91 23.71
CA SER A 679 -19.94 -6.13 23.57
C SER A 679 -20.53 -5.72 22.21
N GLY A 680 -19.73 -5.23 21.25
CA GLY A 680 -20.23 -4.55 20.04
C GLY A 680 -19.65 -4.98 18.68
N SER A 681 -18.81 -6.01 18.59
CA SER A 681 -18.24 -6.44 17.31
C SER A 681 -18.66 -7.86 16.94
N THR A 682 -19.44 -8.01 15.88
CA THR A 682 -19.79 -9.29 15.25
C THR A 682 -18.64 -9.91 14.46
N ASN A 683 -17.42 -9.36 14.51
CA ASN A 683 -16.25 -10.03 13.97
C ASN A 683 -15.55 -10.83 15.07
N LYS A 684 -15.97 -12.10 15.14
CA LYS A 684 -15.33 -13.17 15.89
C LYS A 684 -13.97 -13.51 15.26
N SER A 685 -12.99 -12.62 15.40
CA SER A 685 -11.60 -12.94 15.17
C SER A 685 -11.13 -13.79 16.33
N SER A 686 -11.05 -15.09 16.09
CA SER A 686 -10.59 -16.09 17.05
C SER A 686 -9.10 -15.88 17.34
N GLY A 687 -8.78 -14.97 18.25
CA GLY A 687 -7.45 -14.76 18.83
C GLY A 687 -7.39 -15.41 20.20
N LEU A 688 -7.33 -16.74 20.24
CA LEU A 688 -7.05 -17.48 21.47
C LEU A 688 -5.70 -17.01 22.03
N SER A 689 -5.72 -16.71 23.34
CA SER A 689 -4.55 -16.44 24.16
C SER A 689 -3.38 -17.37 23.81
N THR A 690 -2.24 -16.77 23.48
CA THR A 690 -0.98 -17.43 23.10
C THR A 690 -0.38 -18.31 24.21
N GLY A 691 -1.07 -18.47 25.36
CA GLY A 691 -0.70 -19.39 26.44
C GLY A 691 -1.20 -20.83 26.30
N ALA A 692 -1.97 -21.20 25.26
CA ALA A 692 -2.52 -22.57 25.09
C ALA A 692 -1.91 -23.37 23.91
N ILE A 693 -1.04 -22.76 23.10
CA ILE A 693 -0.63 -23.33 21.79
C ILE A 693 0.72 -24.07 21.86
N ALA A 694 1.17 -24.45 23.05
CA ALA A 694 2.26 -25.41 23.24
C ALA A 694 1.79 -26.84 23.61
N GLY A 695 0.48 -27.10 23.72
CA GLY A 695 -0.05 -28.39 24.22
C GLY A 695 -1.01 -29.16 23.31
N ILE A 696 -1.53 -28.57 22.23
CA ILE A 696 -2.66 -29.17 21.49
C ILE A 696 -2.21 -29.97 20.25
N SER A 697 -1.00 -29.74 19.74
CA SER A 697 -0.48 -30.46 18.57
C SER A 697 -0.10 -31.92 18.88
N VAL A 698 0.17 -32.26 20.15
CA VAL A 698 0.51 -33.63 20.57
C VAL A 698 -0.75 -34.44 20.89
N ALA A 699 -1.79 -33.81 21.44
CA ALA A 699 -3.03 -34.52 21.79
C ALA A 699 -3.76 -35.07 20.55
N VAL A 700 -3.80 -34.31 19.45
CA VAL A 700 -4.44 -34.78 18.20
C VAL A 700 -3.63 -35.91 17.56
N VAL A 701 -2.30 -35.84 17.56
CA VAL A 701 -1.43 -36.91 17.02
C VAL A 701 -1.51 -38.18 17.87
N VAL A 702 -1.62 -38.07 19.21
CA VAL A 702 -1.82 -39.23 20.10
C VAL A 702 -3.22 -39.82 19.94
N VAL A 703 -4.26 -38.99 19.78
CA VAL A 703 -5.64 -39.48 19.60
C VAL A 703 -5.80 -40.13 18.23
N VAL A 704 -5.27 -39.53 17.15
CA VAL A 704 -5.32 -40.10 15.80
C VAL A 704 -4.40 -41.32 15.69
N GLY A 705 -3.20 -41.28 16.27
CA GLY A 705 -2.28 -42.41 16.33
C GLY A 705 -2.83 -43.59 17.14
N GLY A 706 -3.50 -43.30 18.26
CA GLY A 706 -4.19 -44.30 19.08
C GLY A 706 -5.40 -44.91 18.37
N LEU A 707 -6.19 -44.11 17.66
CA LEU A 707 -7.32 -44.59 16.85
C LEU A 707 -6.86 -45.47 15.69
N VAL A 708 -5.82 -45.07 14.96
CA VAL A 708 -5.27 -45.84 13.83
C VAL A 708 -4.61 -47.13 14.33
N GLY A 709 -3.91 -47.09 15.47
CA GLY A 709 -3.33 -48.27 16.12
C GLY A 709 -4.39 -49.25 16.61
N PHE A 710 -5.46 -48.75 17.24
CA PHE A 710 -6.58 -49.56 17.69
C PHE A 710 -7.35 -50.18 16.51
N LEU A 711 -7.55 -49.44 15.43
CA LEU A 711 -8.19 -49.96 14.21
C LEU A 711 -7.34 -51.01 13.51
N CYS A 712 -6.01 -50.81 13.40
CA CYS A 712 -5.11 -51.83 12.85
C CYS A 712 -5.09 -53.10 13.71
N TRP A 713 -5.05 -52.97 15.04
CA TRP A 713 -5.12 -54.13 15.94
C TRP A 713 -6.48 -54.85 15.84
N TRP A 714 -7.58 -54.10 15.79
CA TRP A 714 -8.92 -54.65 15.68
C TRP A 714 -9.13 -55.42 14.37
N PHE A 715 -8.65 -54.92 13.24
CA PHE A 715 -8.79 -55.60 11.96
C PHE A 715 -7.80 -56.77 11.78
N LEU A 716 -6.59 -56.70 12.34
CA LEU A 716 -5.59 -57.76 12.20
C LEU A 716 -5.75 -58.90 13.23
N CYS A 717 -6.21 -58.61 14.45
CA CYS A 717 -6.31 -59.62 15.52
C CYS A 717 -7.70 -60.24 15.69
N ARG A 718 -8.75 -59.64 15.12
CA ARG A 718 -10.11 -60.20 15.19
C ARG A 718 -10.43 -61.23 14.08
N GLY A 719 -9.45 -61.52 13.21
CA GLY A 719 -9.52 -62.62 12.24
C GLY A 719 -9.00 -63.96 12.76
N LYS A 720 -8.65 -64.07 14.05
CA LYS A 720 -8.13 -65.31 14.63
C LYS A 720 -8.58 -65.50 16.08
N ALA A 721 -9.89 -65.46 16.29
CA ALA A 721 -10.59 -66.04 17.42
C ALA A 721 -11.90 -66.65 16.93
#